data_AF-A0A239QGP8-F1
#
_entry.id   AF-A0A239QGP8-F1
#
_cell.length_a   1.000
_cell.length_b   1.000
_cell.length_c   1.000
_cell.angle_alpha   90.00
_cell.angle_beta   90.00
_cell.angle_gamma   90.00
#
_symmetry.space_group_name_H-M   'P 1'
#
loop_
_entity.id
_entity.type
_entity.pdbx_description
1 polymer ?
#
loop_
_entity_poly.entity_id
_entity_poly.type
_entity_poly.pdbx_seq_one_letter_code
_entity_poly.pdbx_strand_id
1 'polypeptide(L)'
;MERQAGCKLFSLIISILLVCMLCFTVSAASADNNFQIKGTTLVKYTGGGGEVTVPDGVTEIGEWAFQYSPVTKVILPETLEEIRSYAFYSCAELEEITLPASLTNLEYYIDDTYGDQITQAQVFYNNPKLQAINVAEGNQHYKSIDGVLFSADGKKLFYYPAGKNAGGRYAIPEGTEELGYTAFDGADLTAIEFPSTLTQLHSEGGDFTGVSGLLKISVAEGNSRFYTVDDVLYDRYGSLILYPAWKAGTELDKDYFPKGLTSISAFAFQDNRNLKSIEFPEGLQTVDWMAFDGAHSLKSVTLPSTLSYISGYVFGYCDKLERVTIRSNSVGFPDTELDGTGDDIFSGARSGVVLCAPADSSVQAYADRWGIAFEALDADTEAVSTEATDLTVTDEISVQTAADSEDIASAVPTPDTIVLHTDTADITESAEPETSGVFEVRDKTLMRYTGNEEVVTVPDGIEVLGEWAFDGCIARKIILPETLKEIQCYCFFNCPNLSDITLPASLKTLGSMQAFNITPALKRFKVAQGNKHFVSVDGVLFNADRTVLLYYPDGKNVNGTYAVPEGTTRFGGAALSGAQISVIEIPASFNGASFYNHFSSMPNLTDINVSPDNKTCKSVDGILFDNAGTLVSYPAGRKTEHLGKDDFPAETKILGPWAFQSVHHLKTVELPDGLESIGWMCFTWVDALESITVPASVRNIDAFAFADCPNLKEVTILNPEANLRLDESKINEDYNFNIVDESPRALLCGYEGSTAQTYAEKLDLPFSSLGPAPEKDPNVKQPDPEPTPVFYPACME
;
A
#
# COMPACT_ATOMS: atom_id res chain seq x y z
N MET A 1 19.88 -14.92 -63.64
CA MET A 1 19.70 -14.17 -62.38
C MET A 1 18.46 -13.27 -62.38
N GLU A 2 18.01 -12.73 -63.51
CA GLU A 2 16.80 -11.87 -63.53
C GLU A 2 15.45 -12.60 -63.43
N ARG A 3 15.37 -13.90 -63.77
CA ARG A 3 14.13 -14.69 -63.60
C ARG A 3 13.82 -15.11 -62.15
N GLN A 4 14.81 -15.09 -61.24
CA GLN A 4 14.62 -15.48 -59.84
C GLN A 4 14.25 -14.29 -58.94
N ALA A 5 14.60 -13.06 -59.35
CA ALA A 5 14.20 -11.83 -58.67
C ALA A 5 12.72 -11.49 -58.92
N GLY A 6 12.22 -11.73 -60.15
CA GLY A 6 10.82 -11.52 -60.51
C GLY A 6 9.84 -12.42 -59.75
N CYS A 7 10.18 -13.69 -59.51
CA CYS A 7 9.31 -14.60 -58.75
C CYS A 7 9.25 -14.29 -57.24
N LYS A 8 10.33 -13.75 -56.64
CA LYS A 8 10.32 -13.33 -55.23
C LYS A 8 9.54 -12.04 -55.02
N LEU A 9 9.63 -11.08 -55.95
CA LEU A 9 8.85 -9.84 -55.88
C LEU A 9 7.35 -10.09 -56.13
N PHE A 10 7.01 -11.02 -57.04
CA PHE A 10 5.62 -11.41 -57.31
C PHE A 10 5.02 -12.23 -56.16
N SER A 11 5.81 -13.07 -55.50
CA SER A 11 5.39 -13.79 -54.28
C SER A 11 5.20 -12.84 -53.10
N LEU A 12 6.07 -11.83 -52.93
CA LEU A 12 5.94 -10.82 -51.88
C LEU A 12 4.72 -9.92 -52.09
N ILE A 13 4.43 -9.53 -53.33
CA ILE A 13 3.25 -8.73 -53.68
C ILE A 13 1.96 -9.53 -53.51
N ILE A 14 1.95 -10.84 -53.82
CA ILE A 14 0.79 -11.71 -53.56
C ILE A 14 0.62 -11.98 -52.06
N SER A 15 1.71 -12.13 -51.29
CA SER A 15 1.63 -12.24 -49.83
C SER A 15 1.13 -10.96 -49.16
N ILE A 16 1.56 -9.78 -49.64
CA ILE A 16 1.06 -8.48 -49.16
C ILE A 16 -0.40 -8.27 -49.59
N LEU A 17 -0.80 -8.67 -50.80
CA LEU A 17 -2.20 -8.60 -51.26
C LEU A 17 -3.11 -9.64 -50.59
N LEU A 18 -2.61 -10.81 -50.18
CA LEU A 18 -3.38 -11.78 -49.38
C LEU A 18 -3.50 -11.35 -47.92
N VAL A 19 -2.47 -10.74 -47.34
CA VAL A 19 -2.57 -10.11 -46.00
C VAL A 19 -3.52 -8.91 -46.04
N CYS A 20 -3.54 -8.12 -47.12
CA CYS A 20 -4.52 -7.05 -47.31
C CYS A 20 -5.94 -7.52 -47.70
N MET A 21 -6.12 -8.72 -48.28
CA MET A 21 -7.43 -9.28 -48.62
C MET A 21 -8.05 -10.17 -47.54
N LEU A 22 -7.29 -10.58 -46.53
CA LEU A 22 -7.81 -11.28 -45.34
C LEU A 22 -8.41 -10.32 -44.29
N CYS A 23 -8.34 -9.00 -44.50
CA CYS A 23 -8.94 -7.98 -43.63
C CYS A 23 -10.24 -7.36 -44.17
N PHE A 24 -10.87 -7.93 -45.21
CA PHE A 24 -12.17 -7.45 -45.70
C PHE A 24 -13.21 -8.57 -45.72
N THR A 25 -13.52 -9.11 -44.55
CA THR A 25 -14.92 -9.30 -44.20
C THR A 25 -15.31 -8.15 -43.30
N VAL A 26 -15.93 -7.12 -43.88
CA VAL A 26 -16.90 -6.34 -43.11
C VAL A 26 -18.06 -7.29 -42.86
N SER A 27 -17.91 -8.16 -41.87
CA SER A 27 -19.06 -8.46 -41.04
C SER A 27 -19.41 -7.10 -40.47
N ALA A 28 -20.60 -6.60 -40.79
CA ALA A 28 -21.14 -5.49 -40.04
C ALA A 28 -21.14 -5.96 -38.58
N ALA A 29 -20.11 -5.54 -37.83
CA ALA A 29 -20.16 -5.61 -36.39
C ALA A 29 -21.49 -4.97 -36.03
N SER A 30 -22.31 -5.69 -35.26
CA SER A 30 -23.30 -5.02 -34.43
C SER A 30 -22.61 -3.79 -33.86
N ALA A 31 -23.30 -2.65 -33.84
CA ALA A 31 -22.93 -1.62 -32.89
C ALA A 31 -23.03 -2.29 -31.52
N ASP A 32 -21.92 -2.87 -31.08
CA ASP A 32 -21.81 -3.57 -29.82
C ASP A 32 -21.90 -2.47 -28.79
N ASN A 33 -23.09 -2.30 -28.21
CA ASN A 33 -23.36 -1.43 -27.07
C ASN A 33 -22.51 -1.81 -25.82
N ASN A 34 -21.57 -2.74 -25.97
CA ASN A 34 -20.68 -3.25 -24.95
C ASN A 34 -19.51 -2.29 -24.64
N PHE A 35 -19.21 -1.32 -25.51
CA PHE A 35 -18.15 -0.33 -25.26
C PHE A 35 -18.74 1.02 -24.88
N GLN A 36 -18.46 1.49 -23.67
CA GLN A 36 -18.82 2.82 -23.19
C GLN A 36 -17.63 3.75 -23.39
N ILE A 37 -17.71 4.59 -24.44
CA ILE A 37 -16.64 5.51 -24.82
C ILE A 37 -17.10 6.95 -24.56
N LYS A 38 -16.28 7.72 -23.82
CA LYS A 38 -16.48 9.14 -23.56
C LYS A 38 -15.38 9.93 -24.24
N GLY A 39 -15.72 10.62 -25.34
CA GLY A 39 -14.70 11.24 -26.19
C GLY A 39 -13.89 10.17 -26.93
N THR A 40 -12.59 10.07 -26.61
CA THR A 40 -11.67 9.04 -27.12
C THR A 40 -11.25 8.03 -26.05
N THR A 41 -11.81 8.12 -24.84
CA THR A 41 -11.50 7.25 -23.72
C THR A 41 -12.52 6.11 -23.62
N LEU A 42 -12.06 4.87 -23.65
CA LEU A 42 -12.87 3.70 -23.30
C LEU A 42 -13.00 3.63 -21.79
N VAL A 43 -14.19 3.93 -21.27
CA VAL A 43 -14.46 4.02 -19.83
C VAL A 43 -14.91 2.67 -19.27
N LYS A 44 -15.61 1.85 -20.08
CA LYS A 44 -16.12 0.55 -19.64
C LYS A 44 -16.37 -0.39 -20.80
N TYR A 45 -16.06 -1.67 -20.61
CA TYR A 45 -16.47 -2.79 -21.45
C TYR A 45 -17.45 -3.68 -20.67
N THR A 46 -18.59 -4.02 -21.27
CA THR A 46 -19.67 -4.82 -20.65
C THR A 46 -20.07 -6.04 -21.48
N GLY A 47 -19.22 -6.45 -22.45
CA GLY A 47 -19.54 -7.57 -23.33
C GLY A 47 -19.25 -8.93 -22.70
N GLY A 48 -19.78 -9.99 -23.33
CA GLY A 48 -19.76 -11.36 -22.81
C GLY A 48 -18.42 -12.10 -22.89
N GLY A 49 -17.31 -11.43 -23.21
CA GLY A 49 -15.95 -12.01 -23.26
C GLY A 49 -15.51 -12.56 -24.62
N GLY A 50 -14.50 -13.44 -24.59
CA GLY A 50 -13.85 -13.99 -25.78
C GLY A 50 -12.80 -13.06 -26.40
N GLU A 51 -12.59 -13.17 -27.72
CA GLU A 51 -11.73 -12.25 -28.46
C GLU A 51 -12.49 -10.95 -28.77
N VAL A 52 -11.93 -9.82 -28.33
CA VAL A 52 -12.58 -8.50 -28.40
C VAL A 52 -11.66 -7.52 -29.12
N THR A 53 -12.21 -6.74 -30.05
CA THR A 53 -11.50 -5.64 -30.72
C THR A 53 -11.99 -4.30 -30.21
N VAL A 54 -11.10 -3.53 -29.58
CA VAL A 54 -11.40 -2.16 -29.15
C VAL A 54 -11.59 -1.27 -30.38
N PRO A 55 -12.64 -0.43 -30.44
CA PRO A 55 -12.93 0.40 -31.61
C PRO A 55 -11.79 1.35 -32.02
N ASP A 56 -11.62 1.54 -33.34
CA ASP A 56 -10.69 2.53 -33.90
C ASP A 56 -11.01 3.95 -33.39
N GLY A 57 -9.97 4.72 -33.06
CA GLY A 57 -10.10 6.09 -32.56
C GLY A 57 -10.14 6.23 -31.04
N VAL A 58 -10.16 5.10 -30.30
CA VAL A 58 -9.85 5.10 -28.86
C VAL A 58 -8.37 5.44 -28.69
N THR A 59 -8.09 6.45 -27.87
CA THR A 59 -6.72 6.90 -27.53
C THR A 59 -6.34 6.53 -26.11
N GLU A 60 -7.31 6.18 -25.27
CA GLU A 60 -7.12 5.89 -23.86
C GLU A 60 -8.04 4.75 -23.42
N ILE A 61 -7.50 3.78 -22.69
CA ILE A 61 -8.30 2.82 -21.93
C ILE A 61 -8.28 3.28 -20.47
N GLY A 62 -9.46 3.69 -19.99
CA GLY A 62 -9.64 4.19 -18.64
C GLY A 62 -9.43 3.12 -17.57
N GLU A 63 -9.34 3.58 -16.33
CA GLU A 63 -9.18 2.70 -15.18
C GLU A 63 -10.31 1.69 -15.11
N TRP A 64 -9.99 0.43 -14.78
CA TRP A 64 -10.97 -0.65 -14.62
C TRP A 64 -11.82 -0.97 -15.87
N ALA A 65 -11.46 -0.47 -17.05
CA ALA A 65 -12.33 -0.55 -18.23
C ALA A 65 -12.74 -1.99 -18.62
N PHE A 66 -11.87 -2.99 -18.44
CA PHE A 66 -12.12 -4.42 -18.68
C PHE A 66 -12.18 -5.24 -17.39
N GLN A 67 -12.32 -4.62 -16.22
CA GLN A 67 -12.30 -5.32 -14.93
C GLN A 67 -13.25 -6.53 -14.92
N TYR A 68 -12.75 -7.68 -14.46
CA TYR A 68 -13.47 -8.96 -14.38
C TYR A 68 -14.02 -9.49 -15.71
N SER A 69 -13.61 -8.91 -16.83
CA SER A 69 -14.15 -9.32 -18.11
C SER A 69 -13.65 -10.72 -18.49
N PRO A 70 -14.52 -11.62 -18.96
CA PRO A 70 -14.14 -12.96 -19.41
C PRO A 70 -13.51 -12.92 -20.83
N VAL A 71 -12.74 -11.87 -21.13
CA VAL A 71 -11.99 -11.74 -22.39
C VAL A 71 -10.85 -12.74 -22.41
N THR A 72 -10.68 -13.43 -23.54
CA THR A 72 -9.53 -14.31 -23.77
C THR A 72 -8.41 -13.60 -24.50
N LYS A 73 -8.77 -12.56 -25.27
CA LYS A 73 -7.84 -11.75 -26.05
C LYS A 73 -8.44 -10.37 -26.32
N VAL A 74 -7.63 -9.33 -26.21
CA VAL A 74 -8.03 -7.95 -26.53
C VAL A 74 -7.12 -7.38 -27.61
N ILE A 75 -7.72 -7.00 -28.73
CA ILE A 75 -7.05 -6.34 -29.85
C ILE A 75 -7.17 -4.83 -29.63
N LEU A 76 -6.04 -4.20 -29.35
CA LEU A 76 -5.92 -2.76 -29.08
C LEU A 76 -5.72 -1.98 -30.40
N PRO A 77 -6.30 -0.78 -30.56
CA PRO A 77 -6.14 0.01 -31.78
C PRO A 77 -4.78 0.71 -31.81
N GLU A 78 -4.25 0.95 -33.00
CA GLU A 78 -2.99 1.69 -33.22
C GLU A 78 -3.10 3.20 -32.90
N THR A 79 -4.29 3.66 -32.47
CA THR A 79 -4.49 5.02 -31.94
C THR A 79 -4.32 5.11 -30.44
N LEU A 80 -4.17 3.97 -29.74
CA LEU A 80 -4.12 3.92 -28.28
C LEU A 80 -2.78 4.46 -27.76
N GLU A 81 -2.82 5.52 -26.96
CA GLU A 81 -1.65 6.20 -26.41
C GLU A 81 -1.45 5.87 -24.92
N GLU A 82 -2.54 5.54 -24.20
CA GLU A 82 -2.55 5.36 -22.74
C GLU A 82 -3.45 4.19 -22.31
N ILE A 83 -2.98 3.38 -21.36
CA ILE A 83 -3.80 2.41 -20.60
C ILE A 83 -3.62 2.72 -19.13
N ARG A 84 -4.74 2.99 -18.44
CA ARG A 84 -4.72 3.32 -17.01
C ARG A 84 -4.75 2.09 -16.11
N SER A 85 -4.62 2.37 -14.82
CA SER A 85 -4.48 1.39 -13.75
C SER A 85 -5.64 0.41 -13.76
N TYR A 86 -5.32 -0.86 -13.52
CA TYR A 86 -6.32 -1.91 -13.37
C TYR A 86 -7.26 -2.09 -14.56
N ALA A 87 -6.91 -1.54 -15.73
CA ALA A 87 -7.75 -1.62 -16.93
C ALA A 87 -8.14 -3.08 -17.24
N PHE A 88 -7.26 -4.06 -17.00
CA PHE A 88 -7.54 -5.49 -17.17
C PHE A 88 -7.50 -6.25 -15.84
N TYR A 89 -7.89 -5.63 -14.73
CA TYR A 89 -7.89 -6.31 -13.43
C TYR A 89 -8.78 -7.55 -13.44
N SER A 90 -8.23 -8.68 -12.99
CA SER A 90 -8.95 -9.95 -12.88
C SER A 90 -9.67 -10.40 -14.17
N CYS A 91 -9.11 -10.13 -15.34
CA CYS A 91 -9.55 -10.79 -16.58
C CYS A 91 -9.06 -12.25 -16.59
N ALA A 92 -9.67 -13.10 -15.77
CA ALA A 92 -9.17 -14.44 -15.45
C ALA A 92 -8.96 -15.38 -16.66
N GLU A 93 -9.58 -15.06 -17.80
CA GLU A 93 -9.48 -15.81 -19.05
C GLU A 93 -8.48 -15.22 -20.06
N LEU A 94 -7.89 -14.05 -19.79
CA LEU A 94 -6.99 -13.36 -20.71
C LEU A 94 -5.67 -14.13 -20.84
N GLU A 95 -5.36 -14.61 -22.05
CA GLU A 95 -4.17 -15.44 -22.31
C GLU A 95 -3.01 -14.62 -22.89
N GLU A 96 -3.32 -13.65 -23.75
CA GLU A 96 -2.32 -12.78 -24.38
C GLU A 96 -2.88 -11.40 -24.69
N ILE A 97 -2.00 -10.41 -24.71
CA ILE A 97 -2.30 -9.05 -25.17
C ILE A 97 -1.10 -8.49 -25.93
N THR A 98 -1.36 -7.65 -26.94
CA THR A 98 -0.31 -6.96 -27.70
C THR A 98 -0.49 -5.45 -27.56
N LEU A 99 0.48 -4.80 -26.92
CA LEU A 99 0.53 -3.35 -26.78
C LEU A 99 0.90 -2.68 -28.11
N PRO A 100 0.17 -1.67 -28.59
CA PRO A 100 0.39 -1.06 -29.89
C PRO A 100 1.64 -0.17 -29.91
N ALA A 101 2.11 0.18 -31.12
CA ALA A 101 3.32 0.99 -31.27
C ALA A 101 3.14 2.44 -30.79
N SER A 102 1.89 2.92 -30.80
CA SER A 102 1.47 4.24 -30.31
C SER A 102 1.44 4.36 -28.79
N LEU A 103 1.46 3.24 -28.05
CA LEU A 103 1.31 3.26 -26.60
C LEU A 103 2.54 3.93 -25.97
N THR A 104 2.32 5.05 -25.32
CA THR A 104 3.35 5.82 -24.62
C THR A 104 3.31 5.62 -23.13
N ASN A 105 2.15 5.19 -22.60
CA ASN A 105 1.90 5.24 -21.17
C ASN A 105 1.10 4.05 -20.65
N LEU A 106 1.61 3.46 -19.57
CA LEU A 106 0.98 2.45 -18.74
C LEU A 106 0.95 3.05 -17.32
N GLU A 107 -0.05 3.89 -17.04
CA GLU A 107 -0.10 4.66 -15.78
C GLU A 107 -0.74 3.88 -14.63
N TYR A 108 0.01 3.74 -13.53
CA TYR A 108 -0.56 3.80 -12.20
C TYR A 108 -0.40 5.23 -11.80
N TYR A 109 -1.51 5.92 -11.60
CA TYR A 109 -1.48 7.00 -10.66
C TYR A 109 -1.88 6.38 -9.34
N ILE A 110 -0.89 5.95 -8.56
CA ILE A 110 -1.16 5.86 -7.14
C ILE A 110 -1.29 7.29 -6.65
N ASP A 111 -2.52 7.67 -6.37
CA ASP A 111 -2.81 8.67 -5.35
C ASP A 111 -3.14 7.97 -4.03
N ASP A 112 -2.56 6.78 -3.81
CA ASP A 112 -2.06 6.54 -2.47
C ASP A 112 -1.10 7.67 -2.17
N THR A 113 -1.31 8.08 -0.96
CA THR A 113 -0.76 9.19 -0.29
C THR A 113 0.81 9.06 -0.41
N TYR A 114 1.43 7.91 -0.80
CA TYR A 114 2.83 7.53 -0.61
C TYR A 114 3.63 8.07 -1.79
N GLY A 115 3.94 9.39 -1.81
CA GLY A 115 4.90 10.12 -2.68
C GLY A 115 6.27 9.52 -3.13
N ASP A 116 6.44 8.22 -3.15
CA ASP A 116 7.23 7.55 -4.16
C ASP A 116 6.53 7.75 -5.51
N GLN A 117 7.32 8.05 -6.53
CA GLN A 117 6.85 8.06 -7.91
C GLN A 117 6.55 6.62 -8.34
N ILE A 118 5.52 5.97 -7.81
CA ILE A 118 5.06 4.67 -8.29
C ILE A 118 4.34 4.90 -9.61
N THR A 119 5.14 5.00 -10.67
CA THR A 119 4.74 5.34 -12.03
C THR A 119 4.24 4.13 -12.83
N GLN A 120 3.87 3.04 -12.16
CA GLN A 120 3.71 1.78 -12.86
C GLN A 120 2.35 1.11 -12.66
N ALA A 121 1.53 1.16 -13.72
CA ALA A 121 0.21 0.58 -13.79
C ALA A 121 0.16 -0.88 -13.35
N GLN A 122 -0.71 -1.17 -12.39
CA GLN A 122 -1.28 -2.50 -12.18
C GLN A 122 -2.30 -2.85 -13.30
N VAL A 123 -1.95 -2.60 -14.58
CA VAL A 123 -2.83 -2.85 -15.75
C VAL A 123 -3.33 -4.30 -15.75
N PHE A 124 -2.43 -5.24 -15.45
CA PHE A 124 -2.65 -6.68 -15.56
C PHE A 124 -2.77 -7.39 -14.21
N TYR A 125 -3.15 -6.68 -13.15
CA TYR A 125 -3.28 -7.29 -11.82
C TYR A 125 -4.26 -8.47 -11.78
N ASN A 126 -3.87 -9.54 -11.09
CA ASN A 126 -4.64 -10.78 -10.91
C ASN A 126 -5.12 -11.44 -12.24
N ASN A 127 -4.25 -11.58 -13.24
CA ASN A 127 -4.56 -12.29 -14.49
C ASN A 127 -3.88 -13.67 -14.57
N PRO A 128 -4.42 -14.71 -13.89
CA PRO A 128 -3.74 -15.98 -13.68
C PRO A 128 -3.47 -16.80 -14.95
N LYS A 129 -4.18 -16.53 -16.05
CA LYS A 129 -3.97 -17.22 -17.33
C LYS A 129 -3.07 -16.46 -18.30
N LEU A 130 -2.70 -15.21 -18.00
CA LEU A 130 -1.93 -14.38 -18.92
C LEU A 130 -0.53 -14.97 -19.12
N GLN A 131 -0.25 -15.41 -20.35
CA GLN A 131 1.01 -16.05 -20.74
C GLN A 131 2.00 -15.06 -21.34
N ALA A 132 1.52 -14.00 -21.99
CA ALA A 132 2.37 -13.06 -22.70
C ALA A 132 1.76 -11.66 -22.80
N ILE A 133 2.62 -10.66 -22.56
CA ILE A 133 2.42 -9.27 -22.94
C ILE A 133 3.40 -8.97 -24.07
N ASN A 134 2.88 -8.92 -25.28
CA ASN A 134 3.63 -8.59 -26.48
C ASN A 134 3.62 -7.07 -26.69
N VAL A 135 4.63 -6.56 -27.41
CA VAL A 135 4.70 -5.15 -27.79
C VAL A 135 4.96 -5.07 -29.29
N ALA A 136 4.16 -4.27 -30.00
CA ALA A 136 4.27 -4.08 -31.43
C ALA A 136 5.60 -3.43 -31.82
N GLU A 137 6.08 -3.77 -33.03
CA GLU A 137 7.32 -3.20 -33.58
C GLU A 137 7.20 -1.67 -33.70
N GLY A 138 8.21 -0.96 -33.20
CA GLY A 138 8.27 0.50 -33.28
C GLY A 138 7.80 1.26 -32.04
N ASN A 139 7.28 0.58 -31.01
CA ASN A 139 7.03 1.21 -29.71
C ASN A 139 8.33 1.81 -29.14
N GLN A 140 8.29 3.07 -28.69
CA GLN A 140 9.47 3.81 -28.20
C GLN A 140 9.69 3.69 -26.68
N HIS A 141 8.71 3.19 -25.94
CA HIS A 141 8.67 3.20 -24.46
C HIS A 141 8.78 1.80 -23.86
N TYR A 142 8.25 0.81 -24.55
CA TYR A 142 8.16 -0.57 -24.06
C TYR A 142 8.72 -1.56 -25.06
N LYS A 143 9.10 -2.73 -24.56
CA LYS A 143 9.34 -3.92 -25.38
C LYS A 143 8.92 -5.17 -24.64
N SER A 144 8.70 -6.23 -25.40
CA SER A 144 8.50 -7.56 -24.87
C SER A 144 9.79 -8.38 -25.03
N ILE A 145 10.26 -9.01 -23.95
CA ILE A 145 11.31 -10.03 -24.01
C ILE A 145 10.68 -11.34 -23.57
N ASP A 146 10.51 -12.27 -24.51
CA ASP A 146 9.86 -13.58 -24.26
C ASP A 146 8.46 -13.46 -23.62
N GLY A 147 7.67 -12.46 -24.03
CA GLY A 147 6.33 -12.23 -23.49
C GLY A 147 6.30 -11.50 -22.14
N VAL A 148 7.46 -11.12 -21.58
CA VAL A 148 7.57 -10.29 -20.36
C VAL A 148 7.77 -8.83 -20.76
N LEU A 149 7.11 -7.91 -20.05
CA LEU A 149 7.10 -6.49 -20.37
C LEU A 149 8.29 -5.76 -19.73
N PHE A 150 9.05 -5.02 -20.54
CA PHE A 150 10.20 -4.21 -20.12
C PHE A 150 10.10 -2.78 -20.66
N SER A 151 10.90 -1.88 -20.10
CA SER A 151 11.27 -0.61 -20.73
C SER A 151 11.91 -0.85 -22.10
N ALA A 152 11.79 0.11 -23.02
CA ALA A 152 12.35 -0.01 -24.37
C ALA A 152 13.85 -0.33 -24.38
N ASP A 153 14.62 0.21 -23.42
CA ASP A 153 16.05 -0.12 -23.27
C ASP A 153 16.29 -1.49 -22.60
N GLY A 154 15.30 -2.05 -21.89
CA GLY A 154 15.36 -3.35 -21.20
C GLY A 154 15.96 -3.29 -19.81
N LYS A 155 16.19 -2.08 -19.29
CA LYS A 155 16.77 -1.89 -17.96
C LYS A 155 15.75 -2.06 -16.84
N LYS A 156 14.46 -1.86 -17.09
CA LYS A 156 13.40 -2.04 -16.10
C LYS A 156 12.47 -3.16 -16.53
N LEU A 157 12.30 -4.17 -15.68
CA LEU A 157 11.24 -5.16 -15.83
C LEU A 157 9.96 -4.55 -15.25
N PHE A 158 8.97 -4.32 -16.10
CA PHE A 158 7.70 -3.80 -15.65
C PHE A 158 6.81 -4.94 -15.15
N TYR A 159 6.49 -5.92 -15.98
CA TYR A 159 5.48 -6.91 -15.60
C TYR A 159 5.80 -8.30 -16.14
N TYR A 160 5.78 -9.27 -15.23
CA TYR A 160 5.83 -10.69 -15.53
C TYR A 160 4.40 -11.26 -15.62
N PRO A 161 3.99 -11.86 -16.74
CA PRO A 161 2.66 -12.45 -16.86
C PRO A 161 2.44 -13.58 -15.84
N ALA A 162 1.45 -13.45 -14.96
CA ALA A 162 1.23 -14.37 -13.83
C ALA A 162 1.08 -15.85 -14.24
N GLY A 163 0.45 -16.12 -15.38
CA GLY A 163 0.29 -17.47 -15.92
C GLY A 163 1.53 -18.03 -16.62
N LYS A 164 2.53 -17.18 -16.93
CA LYS A 164 3.73 -17.59 -17.66
C LYS A 164 4.60 -18.46 -16.76
N ASN A 165 5.01 -19.63 -17.29
CA ASN A 165 5.85 -20.60 -16.57
C ASN A 165 5.31 -20.98 -15.17
N ALA A 166 3.99 -21.15 -15.03
CA ALA A 166 3.38 -21.63 -13.79
C ALA A 166 4.10 -22.88 -13.24
N GLY A 167 4.50 -22.86 -11.97
CA GLY A 167 5.33 -23.87 -11.31
C GLY A 167 6.78 -23.95 -11.81
N GLY A 168 7.24 -22.95 -12.56
CA GLY A 168 8.51 -22.94 -13.29
C GLY A 168 9.58 -22.02 -12.68
N ARG A 169 10.59 -21.67 -13.48
CA ARG A 169 11.66 -20.74 -13.09
C ARG A 169 11.77 -19.60 -14.10
N TYR A 170 12.21 -18.43 -13.63
CA TYR A 170 12.49 -17.29 -14.48
C TYR A 170 13.86 -16.69 -14.19
N ALA A 171 14.70 -16.63 -15.23
CA ALA A 171 15.96 -15.90 -15.18
C ALA A 171 15.76 -14.51 -15.79
N ILE A 172 15.88 -13.48 -14.96
CA ILE A 172 15.73 -12.10 -15.41
C ILE A 172 16.90 -11.80 -16.38
N PRO A 173 16.62 -11.25 -17.58
CA PRO A 173 17.65 -11.00 -18.59
C PRO A 173 18.80 -10.11 -18.09
N GLU A 174 20.04 -10.47 -18.45
CA GLU A 174 21.22 -9.64 -18.20
C GLU A 174 21.07 -8.25 -18.86
N GLY A 175 21.44 -7.20 -18.14
CA GLY A 175 21.19 -5.80 -18.53
C GLY A 175 19.96 -5.18 -17.85
N THR A 176 19.12 -5.98 -17.18
CA THR A 176 18.07 -5.46 -16.29
C THR A 176 18.72 -4.87 -15.04
N GLU A 177 18.39 -3.62 -14.72
CA GLU A 177 18.95 -2.83 -13.62
C GLU A 177 17.93 -2.59 -12.49
N GLU A 178 16.62 -2.68 -12.79
CA GLU A 178 15.51 -2.34 -11.90
C GLU A 178 14.31 -3.28 -12.07
N LEU A 179 13.66 -3.64 -10.95
CA LEU A 179 12.31 -4.24 -10.94
C LEU A 179 11.25 -3.18 -10.65
N GLY A 180 10.09 -3.35 -11.29
CA GLY A 180 8.90 -2.58 -11.02
C GLY A 180 8.16 -3.04 -9.76
N TYR A 181 7.40 -2.13 -9.13
CA TYR A 181 6.68 -2.36 -7.87
C TYR A 181 5.79 -3.61 -7.85
N THR A 182 5.31 -4.10 -8.99
CA THR A 182 4.48 -5.31 -9.09
C THR A 182 5.00 -6.26 -10.17
N ALA A 183 6.33 -6.25 -10.35
CA ALA A 183 7.03 -6.98 -11.39
C ALA A 183 6.62 -8.45 -11.46
N PHE A 184 6.42 -9.09 -10.32
CA PHE A 184 6.05 -10.49 -10.21
C PHE A 184 4.68 -10.73 -9.58
N ASP A 185 3.81 -9.72 -9.57
CA ASP A 185 2.50 -9.83 -8.92
C ASP A 185 1.68 -11.04 -9.44
N GLY A 186 1.29 -11.91 -8.52
CA GLY A 186 0.54 -13.14 -8.80
C GLY A 186 1.30 -14.20 -9.60
N ALA A 187 2.62 -14.04 -9.82
CA ALA A 187 3.40 -14.99 -10.59
C ALA A 187 3.55 -16.34 -9.86
N ASP A 188 3.14 -17.43 -10.52
CA ASP A 188 3.33 -18.80 -10.02
C ASP A 188 4.73 -19.33 -10.37
N LEU A 189 5.76 -18.71 -9.77
CA LEU A 189 7.16 -19.08 -9.96
C LEU A 189 7.72 -19.83 -8.74
N THR A 190 8.48 -20.89 -9.00
CA THR A 190 9.22 -21.64 -7.96
C THR A 190 10.65 -21.14 -7.77
N ALA A 191 11.21 -20.44 -8.77
CA ALA A 191 12.55 -19.87 -8.70
C ALA A 191 12.72 -18.62 -9.55
N ILE A 192 13.43 -17.62 -9.01
CA ILE A 192 13.83 -16.41 -9.72
C ILE A 192 15.37 -16.28 -9.69
N GLU A 193 15.97 -15.95 -10.84
CA GLU A 193 17.41 -15.75 -10.98
C GLU A 193 17.70 -14.28 -11.35
N PHE A 194 18.42 -13.58 -10.48
CA PHE A 194 18.79 -12.17 -10.61
C PHE A 194 20.08 -12.02 -11.44
N PRO A 195 20.13 -11.13 -12.45
CA PRO A 195 21.34 -10.87 -13.22
C PRO A 195 22.37 -10.09 -12.40
N SER A 196 23.58 -9.95 -12.94
CA SER A 196 24.64 -9.19 -12.25
C SER A 196 24.36 -7.68 -12.22
N THR A 197 23.52 -7.21 -13.14
CA THR A 197 23.16 -5.79 -13.33
C THR A 197 22.01 -5.29 -12.44
N LEU A 198 21.21 -6.19 -11.86
CA LEU A 198 20.01 -5.79 -11.11
C LEU A 198 20.42 -5.21 -9.75
N THR A 199 20.18 -3.92 -9.56
CA THR A 199 20.64 -3.17 -8.38
C THR A 199 19.56 -2.28 -7.79
N GLN A 200 18.31 -2.36 -8.27
CA GLN A 200 17.19 -1.59 -7.75
C GLN A 200 15.96 -2.49 -7.61
N LEU A 201 15.44 -2.52 -6.38
CA LEU A 201 14.16 -3.09 -5.98
C LEU A 201 13.35 -1.95 -5.35
N HIS A 202 12.03 -2.09 -5.28
CA HIS A 202 11.20 -1.16 -4.54
C HIS A 202 11.42 -1.31 -3.03
N SER A 203 11.45 -0.20 -2.30
CA SER A 203 11.67 -0.15 -0.85
C SER A 203 10.56 -0.83 -0.06
N GLU A 204 9.34 -0.80 -0.58
CA GLU A 204 8.12 -1.27 0.08
C GLU A 204 7.81 -2.77 -0.21
N GLY A 205 8.74 -3.55 -0.78
CA GLY A 205 8.58 -5.01 -0.92
C GLY A 205 7.53 -5.50 -1.93
N GLY A 206 6.83 -4.60 -2.62
CA GLY A 206 5.84 -4.90 -3.65
C GLY A 206 6.33 -5.83 -4.79
N ASP A 207 7.63 -5.81 -5.11
CA ASP A 207 8.18 -6.50 -6.30
C ASP A 207 7.85 -8.00 -6.36
N PHE A 208 7.57 -8.60 -5.19
CA PHE A 208 7.33 -10.03 -5.02
C PHE A 208 5.97 -10.36 -4.39
N THR A 209 5.05 -9.40 -4.31
CA THR A 209 3.69 -9.65 -3.79
C THR A 209 3.02 -10.75 -4.60
N GLY A 210 2.31 -11.66 -3.92
CA GLY A 210 1.57 -12.73 -4.60
C GLY A 210 2.43 -13.82 -5.26
N VAL A 211 3.76 -13.80 -5.15
CA VAL A 211 4.65 -14.90 -5.59
C VAL A 211 4.62 -16.05 -4.56
N SER A 212 3.44 -16.62 -4.40
CA SER A 212 3.13 -17.64 -3.40
C SER A 212 3.63 -19.04 -3.75
N GLY A 213 4.53 -19.20 -4.72
CA GLY A 213 5.11 -20.51 -5.08
C GLY A 213 6.63 -20.60 -4.85
N LEU A 214 7.25 -19.50 -4.39
CA LEU A 214 8.70 -19.35 -4.46
C LEU A 214 9.43 -20.26 -3.47
N LEU A 215 10.28 -21.13 -4.01
CA LEU A 215 11.14 -22.03 -3.24
C LEU A 215 12.55 -21.48 -3.06
N LYS A 216 13.03 -20.70 -4.05
CA LYS A 216 14.40 -20.19 -4.06
C LYS A 216 14.61 -18.92 -4.88
N ILE A 217 15.61 -18.14 -4.47
CA ILE A 217 16.17 -17.02 -5.24
C ILE A 217 17.67 -17.26 -5.42
N SER A 218 18.18 -16.90 -6.59
CA SER A 218 19.63 -16.91 -6.85
C SER A 218 20.08 -15.61 -7.48
N VAL A 219 21.28 -15.15 -7.14
CA VAL A 219 21.87 -13.94 -7.69
C VAL A 219 23.16 -14.28 -8.45
N ALA A 220 23.28 -13.78 -9.67
CA ALA A 220 24.45 -13.99 -10.50
C ALA A 220 25.73 -13.43 -9.85
N GLU A 221 26.86 -14.10 -10.11
CA GLU A 221 28.16 -13.67 -9.62
C GLU A 221 28.49 -12.25 -10.11
N GLY A 222 29.05 -11.42 -9.22
CA GLY A 222 29.44 -10.05 -9.52
C GLY A 222 28.34 -9.00 -9.32
N ASN A 223 27.14 -9.37 -8.87
CA ASN A 223 26.11 -8.39 -8.50
C ASN A 223 26.61 -7.48 -7.36
N SER A 224 26.56 -6.17 -7.55
CA SER A 224 27.12 -5.19 -6.62
C SER A 224 26.21 -4.79 -5.46
N ARG A 225 24.94 -5.20 -5.47
CA ARG A 225 23.96 -4.83 -4.41
C ARG A 225 23.40 -6.05 -3.68
N PHE A 226 23.07 -7.11 -4.41
CA PHE A 226 22.40 -8.28 -3.86
C PHE A 226 23.30 -9.51 -3.85
N TYR A 227 22.99 -10.44 -2.97
CA TYR A 227 23.55 -11.79 -2.95
C TYR A 227 22.56 -12.75 -2.31
N THR A 228 22.82 -14.06 -2.44
CA THR A 228 22.00 -15.09 -1.83
C THR A 228 22.83 -16.01 -0.95
N VAL A 229 22.27 -16.38 0.20
CA VAL A 229 22.79 -17.44 1.08
C VAL A 229 21.65 -18.42 1.30
N ASP A 230 21.89 -19.70 1.03
CA ASP A 230 20.88 -20.75 1.16
C ASP A 230 19.53 -20.38 0.49
N ASP A 231 19.59 -19.90 -0.76
CA ASP A 231 18.41 -19.50 -1.55
C ASP A 231 17.59 -18.30 -1.02
N VAL A 232 18.06 -17.62 0.03
CA VAL A 232 17.45 -16.41 0.61
C VAL A 232 18.15 -15.16 0.07
N LEU A 233 17.38 -14.11 -0.24
CA LEU A 233 17.87 -12.87 -0.83
C LEU A 233 18.29 -11.87 0.26
N TYR A 234 19.52 -11.37 0.14
CA TYR A 234 20.10 -10.34 0.99
C TYR A 234 20.64 -9.19 0.14
N ASP A 235 20.72 -8.01 0.74
CA ASP A 235 21.54 -6.92 0.21
C ASP A 235 22.91 -6.85 0.89
N ARG A 236 23.86 -6.17 0.25
CA ARG A 236 25.21 -5.96 0.77
C ARG A 236 25.30 -4.91 1.89
N TYR A 237 24.17 -4.31 2.29
CA TYR A 237 24.07 -3.38 3.40
C TYR A 237 23.70 -4.07 4.73
N GLY A 238 23.38 -5.37 4.68
CA GLY A 238 23.07 -6.15 5.87
C GLY A 238 21.57 -6.38 6.05
N SER A 239 20.75 -6.23 5.01
CA SER A 239 19.31 -6.51 5.07
C SER A 239 18.99 -7.90 4.54
N LEU A 240 18.09 -8.61 5.20
CA LEU A 240 17.34 -9.72 4.59
C LEU A 240 16.17 -9.13 3.81
N ILE A 241 16.19 -9.29 2.50
CA ILE A 241 15.20 -8.70 1.59
C ILE A 241 14.00 -9.62 1.41
N LEU A 242 14.24 -10.92 1.13
CA LEU A 242 13.16 -11.87 0.89
C LEU A 242 13.58 -13.29 1.24
N TYR A 243 12.78 -13.90 2.11
CA TYR A 243 12.77 -15.32 2.40
C TYR A 243 11.66 -16.00 1.59
N PRO A 244 11.98 -16.96 0.69
CA PRO A 244 10.95 -17.57 -0.14
C PRO A 244 9.87 -18.30 0.70
N ALA A 245 8.61 -17.92 0.52
CA ALA A 245 7.48 -18.34 1.37
C ALA A 245 7.28 -19.87 1.45
N TRP A 246 7.73 -20.61 0.43
CA TRP A 246 7.63 -22.08 0.35
C TRP A 246 8.97 -22.80 0.45
N LYS A 247 10.05 -22.07 0.75
CA LYS A 247 11.35 -22.68 1.04
C LYS A 247 11.18 -23.72 2.15
N ALA A 248 11.83 -24.87 1.96
CA ALA A 248 11.84 -25.94 2.95
C ALA A 248 12.68 -25.53 4.16
N GLY A 249 12.20 -25.87 5.35
CA GLY A 249 12.79 -25.43 6.61
C GLY A 249 11.68 -24.92 7.52
N THR A 250 11.65 -25.43 8.75
CA THR A 250 10.59 -25.07 9.70
C THR A 250 11.12 -24.27 10.87
N GLU A 251 12.42 -24.23 11.09
CA GLU A 251 13.03 -23.60 12.26
C GLU A 251 14.37 -23.00 11.84
N LEU A 252 14.61 -21.75 12.19
CA LEU A 252 15.85 -21.03 11.90
C LEU A 252 16.47 -20.54 13.20
N ASP A 253 17.70 -20.97 13.48
CA ASP A 253 18.48 -20.45 14.59
C ASP A 253 19.32 -19.22 14.17
N LYS A 254 19.90 -18.55 15.16
CA LYS A 254 20.74 -17.35 14.93
C LYS A 254 21.96 -17.60 14.04
N ASP A 255 22.47 -18.83 13.97
CA ASP A 255 23.67 -19.18 13.19
C ASP A 255 23.34 -19.43 11.71
N TYR A 256 22.05 -19.53 11.35
CA TYR A 256 21.57 -19.58 9.98
C TYR A 256 21.94 -18.32 9.18
N PHE A 257 21.87 -17.16 9.82
CA PHE A 257 21.97 -15.86 9.15
C PHE A 257 23.42 -15.46 8.86
N PRO A 258 23.68 -14.75 7.75
CA PRO A 258 25.01 -14.22 7.47
C PRO A 258 25.45 -13.22 8.56
N LYS A 259 26.76 -13.19 8.82
CA LYS A 259 27.34 -12.19 9.73
C LYS A 259 27.09 -10.78 9.20
N GLY A 260 26.69 -9.87 10.09
CA GLY A 260 26.42 -8.47 9.73
C GLY A 260 24.99 -8.21 9.27
N LEU A 261 24.04 -9.13 9.53
CA LEU A 261 22.61 -8.85 9.39
C LEU A 261 22.19 -7.76 10.38
N THR A 262 21.68 -6.63 9.88
CA THR A 262 21.27 -5.46 10.66
C THR A 262 19.78 -5.14 10.55
N SER A 263 19.10 -5.59 9.49
CA SER A 263 17.70 -5.23 9.21
C SER A 263 16.94 -6.38 8.55
N ILE A 264 15.64 -6.45 8.82
CA ILE A 264 14.67 -7.28 8.08
C ILE A 264 13.75 -6.32 7.32
N SER A 265 13.76 -6.41 5.99
CA SER A 265 12.97 -5.55 5.13
C SER A 265 11.47 -5.83 5.22
N ALA A 266 10.67 -4.88 4.75
CA ALA A 266 9.22 -5.04 4.65
C ALA A 266 8.87 -6.28 3.83
N PHE A 267 7.83 -7.01 4.26
CA PHE A 267 7.33 -8.22 3.60
C PHE A 267 8.33 -9.39 3.46
N ALA A 268 9.50 -9.32 4.12
CA ALA A 268 10.59 -10.28 3.89
C ALA A 268 10.21 -11.75 4.16
N PHE A 269 9.28 -12.01 5.06
CA PHE A 269 8.72 -13.33 5.39
C PHE A 269 7.19 -13.38 5.18
N GLN A 270 6.64 -12.49 4.35
CA GLN A 270 5.20 -12.46 4.09
C GLN A 270 4.69 -13.83 3.61
N ASP A 271 3.49 -14.19 4.06
CA ASP A 271 2.76 -15.39 3.64
C ASP A 271 3.50 -16.71 3.91
N ASN A 272 4.52 -16.71 4.78
CA ASN A 272 5.33 -17.90 4.99
C ASN A 272 4.52 -19.05 5.60
N ARG A 273 4.44 -20.16 4.86
CA ARG A 273 3.59 -21.31 5.24
C ARG A 273 4.35 -22.41 5.99
N ASN A 274 5.68 -22.36 6.04
CA ASN A 274 6.51 -23.46 6.56
C ASN A 274 7.23 -23.14 7.88
N LEU A 275 7.67 -21.89 8.05
CA LEU A 275 8.46 -21.43 9.18
C LEU A 275 7.61 -21.48 10.46
N LYS A 276 8.13 -22.13 11.50
CA LYS A 276 7.51 -22.32 12.81
C LYS A 276 8.24 -21.55 13.90
N SER A 277 9.56 -21.45 13.82
CA SER A 277 10.33 -20.65 14.77
C SER A 277 11.52 -19.98 14.10
N ILE A 278 11.87 -18.81 14.61
CA ILE A 278 13.01 -18.03 14.13
C ILE A 278 13.71 -17.33 15.29
N GLU A 279 15.03 -17.45 15.35
CA GLU A 279 15.89 -16.71 16.27
C GLU A 279 16.91 -15.89 15.47
N PHE A 280 16.91 -14.57 15.65
CA PHE A 280 17.81 -13.68 14.94
C PHE A 280 19.15 -13.47 15.67
N PRO A 281 20.26 -13.26 14.92
CA PRO A 281 21.58 -13.04 15.48
C PRO A 281 21.70 -11.67 16.15
N GLU A 282 22.61 -11.57 17.12
CA GLU A 282 23.07 -10.28 17.63
C GLU A 282 23.66 -9.44 16.49
N GLY A 283 23.28 -8.16 16.44
CA GLY A 283 23.56 -7.26 15.32
C GLY A 283 22.31 -6.77 14.59
N LEU A 284 21.19 -7.52 14.65
CA LEU A 284 19.92 -7.04 14.11
C LEU A 284 19.42 -5.83 14.91
N GLN A 285 19.05 -4.76 14.21
CA GLN A 285 18.68 -3.46 14.77
C GLN A 285 17.25 -3.04 14.43
N THR A 286 16.72 -3.40 13.25
CA THR A 286 15.36 -3.05 12.81
C THR A 286 14.62 -4.24 12.20
N VAL A 287 13.31 -4.23 12.34
CA VAL A 287 12.37 -5.11 11.62
C VAL A 287 11.26 -4.24 11.07
N ASP A 288 11.16 -4.21 9.74
CA ASP A 288 10.32 -3.24 9.03
C ASP A 288 8.89 -3.77 8.82
N TRP A 289 8.02 -2.88 8.33
CA TRP A 289 6.58 -3.06 8.18
C TRP A 289 6.18 -4.42 7.55
N MET A 290 5.21 -5.12 8.15
CA MET A 290 4.68 -6.40 7.63
C MET A 290 5.73 -7.49 7.33
N ALA A 291 6.91 -7.43 7.97
CA ALA A 291 7.99 -8.39 7.70
C ALA A 291 7.57 -9.86 7.85
N PHE A 292 6.63 -10.21 8.74
CA PHE A 292 6.09 -11.58 8.91
C PHE A 292 4.59 -11.67 8.64
N ASP A 293 4.01 -10.70 7.96
CA ASP A 293 2.57 -10.65 7.70
C ASP A 293 2.07 -11.96 7.05
N GLY A 294 1.01 -12.56 7.59
CA GLY A 294 0.48 -13.83 7.08
C GLY A 294 1.42 -15.02 7.25
N ALA A 295 2.39 -15.00 8.18
CA ALA A 295 3.22 -16.18 8.48
C ALA A 295 2.44 -17.23 9.29
N HIS A 296 1.42 -17.87 8.69
CA HIS A 296 0.42 -18.72 9.35
C HIS A 296 0.96 -20.00 10.03
N SER A 297 2.25 -20.31 9.90
CA SER A 297 2.90 -21.43 10.59
C SER A 297 3.79 -21.00 11.75
N LEU A 298 4.10 -19.71 11.85
CA LEU A 298 5.04 -19.14 12.81
C LEU A 298 4.44 -19.21 14.21
N LYS A 299 5.16 -19.86 15.13
CA LYS A 299 4.80 -20.05 16.54
C LYS A 299 5.63 -19.19 17.46
N SER A 300 6.92 -19.01 17.14
CA SER A 300 7.80 -18.20 17.98
C SER A 300 8.84 -17.40 17.20
N VAL A 301 9.12 -16.21 17.70
CA VAL A 301 10.13 -15.30 17.17
C VAL A 301 11.01 -14.83 18.32
N THR A 302 12.33 -14.85 18.12
CA THR A 302 13.31 -14.32 19.09
C THR A 302 14.15 -13.23 18.44
N LEU A 303 14.02 -12.02 18.95
CA LEU A 303 14.74 -10.81 18.53
C LEU A 303 15.86 -10.48 19.52
N PRO A 304 17.05 -10.06 19.04
CA PRO A 304 18.26 -9.96 19.85
C PRO A 304 18.29 -8.73 20.75
N SER A 305 19.33 -8.65 21.59
CA SER A 305 19.52 -7.52 22.50
C SER A 305 19.84 -6.20 21.79
N THR A 306 20.36 -6.28 20.55
CA THR A 306 20.68 -5.13 19.70
C THR A 306 19.48 -4.49 19.00
N LEU A 307 18.28 -5.07 19.10
CA LEU A 307 17.09 -4.52 18.45
C LEU A 307 16.77 -3.13 19.02
N SER A 308 16.55 -2.17 18.11
CA SER A 308 16.34 -0.75 18.45
C SER A 308 14.97 -0.23 18.03
N TYR A 309 14.34 -0.85 17.02
CA TYR A 309 13.03 -0.45 16.49
C TYR A 309 12.31 -1.64 15.85
N ILE A 310 10.98 -1.64 15.93
CA ILE A 310 10.08 -2.56 15.25
C ILE A 310 8.88 -1.77 14.72
N SER A 311 8.60 -1.89 13.42
CA SER A 311 7.50 -1.17 12.76
C SER A 311 6.12 -1.77 13.07
N GLY A 312 5.05 -1.09 12.66
CA GLY A 312 3.68 -1.61 12.73
C GLY A 312 3.47 -2.85 11.87
N TYR A 313 2.45 -3.64 12.22
CA TYR A 313 2.00 -4.82 11.46
C TYR A 313 3.05 -5.92 11.24
N VAL A 314 4.20 -5.87 11.91
CA VAL A 314 5.30 -6.83 11.69
C VAL A 314 4.86 -8.29 11.79
N PHE A 315 3.96 -8.62 12.72
CA PHE A 315 3.38 -9.95 12.90
C PHE A 315 1.89 -9.99 12.54
N GLY A 316 1.47 -9.20 11.55
CA GLY A 316 0.10 -9.24 11.03
C GLY A 316 -0.32 -10.67 10.65
N TYR A 317 -1.55 -11.07 10.98
CA TYR A 317 -2.17 -12.38 10.62
C TYR A 317 -1.30 -13.61 10.84
N CYS A 318 -0.42 -13.57 11.84
CA CYS A 318 0.35 -14.72 12.30
C CYS A 318 -0.50 -15.60 13.23
N ASP A 319 -1.50 -16.31 12.70
CA ASP A 319 -2.56 -17.01 13.47
C ASP A 319 -2.08 -18.04 14.50
N LYS A 320 -0.84 -18.54 14.34
CA LYS A 320 -0.25 -19.55 15.23
C LYS A 320 0.83 -19.00 16.14
N LEU A 321 1.04 -17.68 16.14
CA LEU A 321 2.07 -17.04 16.94
C LEU A 321 1.68 -17.16 18.41
N GLU A 322 2.53 -17.80 19.19
CA GLU A 322 2.30 -18.07 20.62
C GLU A 322 3.26 -17.21 21.47
N ARG A 323 4.45 -16.90 20.96
CA ARG A 323 5.50 -16.22 21.74
C ARG A 323 6.39 -15.33 20.88
N VAL A 324 6.56 -14.07 21.30
CA VAL A 324 7.61 -13.19 20.76
C VAL A 324 8.54 -12.80 21.90
N THR A 325 9.81 -13.17 21.77
CA THR A 325 10.87 -12.84 22.73
C THR A 325 11.70 -11.69 22.19
N ILE A 326 11.79 -10.59 22.93
CA ILE A 326 12.61 -9.43 22.60
C ILE A 326 13.62 -9.25 23.71
N ARG A 327 14.91 -9.50 23.42
CA ARG A 327 15.98 -9.44 24.42
C ARG A 327 16.45 -8.02 24.74
N SER A 328 16.04 -7.03 23.93
CA SER A 328 16.40 -5.62 24.14
C SER A 328 15.60 -4.99 25.28
N ASN A 329 16.26 -4.14 26.08
CA ASN A 329 15.63 -3.36 27.15
C ASN A 329 14.89 -2.13 26.60
N SER A 330 15.28 -1.63 25.43
CA SER A 330 14.79 -0.37 24.85
C SER A 330 14.66 -0.49 23.34
N VAL A 331 13.43 -0.72 22.90
CA VAL A 331 12.95 -0.82 21.52
C VAL A 331 11.88 0.24 21.29
N GLY A 332 11.95 0.94 20.15
CA GLY A 332 10.86 1.80 19.69
C GLY A 332 9.76 0.99 19.01
N PHE A 333 8.51 1.40 19.25
CA PHE A 333 7.30 0.84 18.65
C PHE A 333 6.50 1.99 17.99
N PRO A 334 5.65 1.72 17.00
CA PRO A 334 4.72 2.72 16.44
C PRO A 334 3.82 3.32 17.53
N ASP A 335 3.52 4.63 17.44
CA ASP A 335 2.74 5.38 18.44
C ASP A 335 1.33 5.73 17.92
N THR A 336 0.33 5.00 18.42
CA THR A 336 -1.05 4.95 17.91
C THR A 336 -2.01 5.98 18.51
N GLU A 337 -1.54 6.94 19.31
CA GLU A 337 -2.44 7.93 19.96
C GLU A 337 -2.91 9.05 19.02
N LEU A 338 -2.47 9.10 17.75
CA LEU A 338 -2.58 10.32 16.91
C LEU A 338 -3.28 10.17 15.56
N ASP A 339 -3.39 8.96 14.97
CA ASP A 339 -4.08 8.70 13.69
C ASP A 339 -5.41 7.95 13.84
N GLY A 340 -5.64 7.29 14.98
CA GLY A 340 -6.85 6.52 15.25
C GLY A 340 -6.92 5.18 14.51
N THR A 341 -5.83 4.71 13.89
CA THR A 341 -5.80 3.50 13.04
C THR A 341 -5.47 2.21 13.81
N GLY A 342 -4.88 2.31 15.01
CA GLY A 342 -4.67 1.15 15.89
C GLY A 342 -3.46 0.27 15.55
N ASP A 343 -2.49 0.81 14.82
CA ASP A 343 -1.30 0.13 14.28
C ASP A 343 -0.38 -0.43 15.36
N ASP A 344 -0.67 -1.65 15.81
CA ASP A 344 0.20 -2.43 16.67
C ASP A 344 1.06 -3.41 15.84
N ILE A 345 2.01 -4.10 16.46
CA ILE A 345 2.86 -5.09 15.77
C ILE A 345 2.14 -6.43 15.48
N PHE A 346 0.86 -6.61 15.87
CA PHE A 346 0.13 -7.89 15.93
C PHE A 346 -1.28 -7.86 15.33
N SER A 347 -1.59 -6.98 14.36
CA SER A 347 -2.91 -6.95 13.72
C SER A 347 -3.40 -8.36 13.34
N GLY A 348 -4.59 -8.77 13.80
CA GLY A 348 -5.13 -10.14 13.65
C GLY A 348 -4.42 -11.25 14.47
N ALA A 349 -3.16 -11.08 14.86
CA ALA A 349 -2.36 -12.08 15.58
C ALA A 349 -2.36 -11.92 17.11
N ARG A 350 -2.94 -10.86 17.68
CA ARG A 350 -2.78 -10.49 19.11
C ARG A 350 -3.28 -11.54 20.10
N SER A 351 -4.32 -12.31 19.75
CA SER A 351 -5.00 -13.20 20.69
C SER A 351 -4.14 -14.40 21.09
N GLY A 352 -3.71 -14.45 22.35
CA GLY A 352 -2.98 -15.58 22.91
C GLY A 352 -1.46 -15.52 22.77
N VAL A 353 -0.91 -14.44 22.19
CA VAL A 353 0.54 -14.20 22.13
C VAL A 353 1.07 -13.76 23.50
N VAL A 354 2.21 -14.32 23.90
CA VAL A 354 3.00 -13.86 25.05
C VAL A 354 4.22 -13.07 24.57
N LEU A 355 4.35 -11.83 25.04
CA LEU A 355 5.56 -11.04 24.93
C LEU A 355 6.53 -11.39 26.06
N CYS A 356 7.75 -11.79 25.71
CA CYS A 356 8.81 -12.06 26.66
C CYS A 356 9.93 -11.03 26.49
N ALA A 357 10.24 -10.26 27.54
CA ALA A 357 11.35 -9.30 27.51
C ALA A 357 11.90 -9.06 28.92
N PRO A 358 13.06 -8.38 29.08
CA PRO A 358 13.53 -7.97 30.40
C PRO A 358 12.47 -7.15 31.16
N ALA A 359 12.42 -7.29 32.48
CA ALA A 359 11.54 -6.48 33.32
C ALA A 359 11.89 -4.99 33.21
N ASP A 360 10.88 -4.13 33.36
CA ASP A 360 10.98 -2.67 33.24
C ASP A 360 11.47 -2.17 31.87
N SER A 361 11.35 -3.00 30.82
CA SER A 361 11.71 -2.65 29.44
C SER A 361 10.62 -1.84 28.72
N SER A 362 10.98 -1.20 27.60
CA SER A 362 9.98 -0.56 26.72
C SER A 362 8.98 -1.57 26.12
N VAL A 363 9.38 -2.84 26.00
CA VAL A 363 8.52 -3.95 25.56
C VAL A 363 7.45 -4.26 26.61
N GLN A 364 7.79 -4.23 27.90
CA GLN A 364 6.81 -4.38 28.97
C GLN A 364 5.81 -3.21 28.95
N ALA A 365 6.30 -1.98 28.80
CA ALA A 365 5.44 -0.80 28.69
C ALA A 365 4.48 -0.88 27.49
N TYR A 366 4.97 -1.41 26.36
CA TYR A 366 4.15 -1.69 25.17
C TYR A 366 3.11 -2.77 25.45
N ALA A 367 3.50 -3.90 26.07
CA ALA A 367 2.58 -4.98 26.44
C ALA A 367 1.46 -4.48 27.37
N ASP A 368 1.81 -3.68 28.38
CA ASP A 368 0.87 -3.07 29.32
C ASP A 368 -0.10 -2.11 28.61
N ARG A 369 0.41 -1.29 27.67
CA ARG A 369 -0.40 -0.34 26.87
C ARG A 369 -1.48 -1.06 26.07
N TRP A 370 -1.13 -2.20 25.46
CA TRP A 370 -2.00 -2.95 24.56
C TRP A 370 -2.74 -4.12 25.19
N GLY A 371 -2.54 -4.35 26.50
CA GLY A 371 -3.16 -5.47 27.21
C GLY A 371 -2.67 -6.85 26.75
N ILE A 372 -1.42 -6.95 26.28
CA ILE A 372 -0.80 -8.18 25.80
C ILE A 372 -0.20 -8.94 26.98
N ALA A 373 -0.28 -10.28 26.97
CA ALA A 373 0.32 -11.10 28.02
C ALA A 373 1.84 -10.91 28.04
N PHE A 374 2.41 -10.66 29.23
CA PHE A 374 3.83 -10.39 29.41
C PHE A 374 4.49 -11.38 30.37
N GLU A 375 5.68 -11.86 30.01
CA GLU A 375 6.55 -12.71 30.83
C GLU A 375 7.95 -12.07 30.92
N ALA A 376 8.40 -11.77 32.13
CA ALA A 376 9.74 -11.22 32.32
C ALA A 376 10.81 -12.29 32.05
N LEU A 377 11.85 -11.93 31.29
CA LEU A 377 13.03 -12.79 31.13
C LEU A 377 13.83 -12.81 32.44
N ASP A 378 14.15 -14.00 32.93
CA ASP A 378 15.06 -14.17 34.07
C ASP A 378 16.45 -13.60 33.72
N ALA A 379 17.05 -12.86 34.64
CA ALA A 379 18.30 -12.12 34.42
C ALA A 379 19.54 -13.00 34.12
N ASP A 380 19.40 -14.33 34.08
CA ASP A 380 20.50 -15.30 34.05
C ASP A 380 20.38 -16.43 32.98
N THR A 381 19.42 -16.38 32.04
CA THR A 381 19.27 -17.47 31.04
C THR A 381 19.87 -17.15 29.68
N GLU A 382 21.09 -17.67 29.42
CA GLU A 382 21.45 -18.11 28.07
C GLU A 382 20.50 -19.25 27.64
N ALA A 383 20.11 -19.22 26.36
CA ALA A 383 19.05 -20.01 25.75
C ALA A 383 18.94 -21.48 26.20
N VAL A 384 17.73 -21.92 26.57
CA VAL A 384 17.37 -23.34 26.64
C VAL A 384 16.12 -23.57 25.79
N SER A 385 16.27 -24.41 24.79
CA SER A 385 15.20 -24.98 23.96
C SER A 385 14.18 -25.75 24.80
N THR A 386 12.90 -25.46 24.67
CA THR A 386 11.83 -26.29 25.24
C THR A 386 11.21 -27.18 24.16
N GLU A 387 11.54 -28.47 24.17
CA GLU A 387 10.64 -29.52 23.70
C GLU A 387 9.65 -29.87 24.82
N ALA A 388 8.38 -30.00 24.45
CA ALA A 388 7.29 -30.40 25.32
C ALA A 388 7.34 -31.91 25.66
N THR A 389 6.90 -32.30 26.84
CA THR A 389 5.87 -33.35 27.03
C THR A 389 5.46 -33.49 28.51
N ASP A 390 4.15 -33.47 28.73
CA ASP A 390 3.48 -33.92 29.96
C ASP A 390 3.29 -35.45 29.89
N LEU A 391 3.53 -36.17 31.00
CA LEU A 391 2.81 -37.38 31.40
C LEU A 391 3.32 -37.89 32.76
N THR A 392 2.38 -38.03 33.70
CA THR A 392 2.54 -38.62 35.02
C THR A 392 2.66 -40.16 34.96
N VAL A 393 3.43 -40.75 35.88
CA VAL A 393 3.05 -41.86 36.80
C VAL A 393 4.30 -42.53 37.43
N THR A 394 4.13 -42.83 38.72
CA THR A 394 4.93 -43.49 39.77
C THR A 394 5.86 -44.66 39.38
N ASP A 395 7.06 -44.74 39.97
CA ASP A 395 7.39 -45.65 41.09
C ASP A 395 8.87 -45.56 41.52
N GLU A 396 9.11 -45.97 42.76
CA GLU A 396 10.34 -45.97 43.56
C GLU A 396 11.60 -46.62 42.90
N ILE A 397 12.82 -46.17 43.28
CA ILE A 397 13.84 -46.95 44.03
C ILE A 397 15.25 -46.31 44.00
N SER A 398 15.71 -46.00 45.22
CA SER A 398 17.08 -46.00 45.81
C SER A 398 18.26 -45.18 45.27
N VAL A 399 18.65 -44.19 46.08
CA VAL A 399 19.95 -44.02 46.79
C VAL A 399 21.24 -44.46 46.07
N GLN A 400 22.12 -43.49 45.80
CA GLN A 400 23.50 -43.51 46.31
C GLN A 400 24.16 -42.12 46.34
N THR A 401 24.73 -41.83 47.50
CA THR A 401 25.43 -40.63 47.95
C THR A 401 26.92 -40.63 47.56
N ALA A 402 27.47 -39.46 47.25
CA ALA A 402 28.82 -38.97 47.64
C ALA A 402 28.90 -37.50 47.18
N ALA A 403 28.85 -36.49 48.06
CA ALA A 403 29.97 -35.97 48.85
C ALA A 403 31.20 -35.63 47.97
N ASP A 404 31.43 -34.35 47.69
CA ASP A 404 32.46 -33.60 48.41
C ASP A 404 32.39 -32.09 48.11
N SER A 405 32.61 -31.34 49.18
CA SER A 405 32.69 -29.90 49.36
C SER A 405 34.03 -29.33 48.87
N GLU A 406 34.06 -28.05 48.49
CA GLU A 406 34.72 -27.00 49.29
C GLU A 406 34.53 -25.60 48.70
N ASP A 407 34.29 -24.67 49.64
CA ASP A 407 34.19 -23.21 49.53
C ASP A 407 35.32 -22.56 48.74
N ILE A 408 35.06 -21.39 48.12
CA ILE A 408 35.75 -20.12 48.47
C ILE A 408 34.83 -18.91 48.18
N ALA A 409 34.53 -18.15 49.24
CA ALA A 409 33.87 -16.84 49.19
C ALA A 409 34.88 -15.67 49.12
N SER A 410 34.47 -14.64 48.36
CA SER A 410 34.78 -13.20 48.38
C SER A 410 35.93 -12.64 49.23
N ALA A 411 36.70 -11.71 48.66
CA ALA A 411 36.69 -10.28 49.06
C ALA A 411 37.71 -9.43 48.26
N VAL A 412 37.25 -8.23 47.90
CA VAL A 412 37.88 -7.07 47.20
C VAL A 412 38.97 -6.40 48.07
N PRO A 413 40.04 -5.74 47.55
CA PRO A 413 40.04 -4.26 47.43
C PRO A 413 40.98 -3.58 46.37
N THR A 414 40.41 -2.63 45.61
CA THR A 414 40.82 -1.19 45.37
C THR A 414 42.24 -0.83 44.79
N PRO A 415 42.56 0.46 44.45
CA PRO A 415 43.14 0.83 43.14
C PRO A 415 44.58 1.39 43.26
N ASP A 416 45.34 1.48 42.17
CA ASP A 416 46.40 2.50 42.01
C ASP A 416 47.02 2.49 40.61
N THR A 417 47.85 3.51 40.37
CA THR A 417 47.95 4.29 39.14
C THR A 417 49.33 4.15 38.46
N ILE A 418 49.38 4.42 37.14
CA ILE A 418 50.53 4.83 36.28
C ILE A 418 51.53 3.72 35.86
N VAL A 419 51.75 3.52 34.54
CA VAL A 419 53.00 3.89 33.80
C VAL A 419 52.75 3.90 32.27
N LEU A 420 53.09 5.03 31.65
CA LEU A 420 53.26 5.28 30.22
C LEU A 420 54.29 4.35 29.56
N HIS A 421 53.97 3.73 28.42
CA HIS A 421 54.96 3.47 27.37
C HIS A 421 54.38 3.87 26.01
N THR A 422 55.01 4.88 25.44
CA THR A 422 54.92 5.32 24.05
C THR A 422 55.56 4.28 23.15
N ASP A 423 54.92 3.93 22.03
CA ASP A 423 55.63 3.85 20.75
C ASP A 423 54.64 4.03 19.60
N THR A 424 54.99 5.03 18.79
CA THR A 424 54.34 5.50 17.57
C THR A 424 54.71 4.62 16.37
N ALA A 425 53.74 4.31 15.50
CA ALA A 425 53.98 4.22 14.06
C ALA A 425 52.68 4.48 13.30
N ASP A 426 52.74 5.49 12.43
CA ASP A 426 51.68 6.09 11.63
C ASP A 426 50.86 5.12 10.77
N ILE A 427 49.54 5.32 10.75
CA ILE A 427 48.79 5.41 9.49
C ILE A 427 47.78 6.54 9.62
N THR A 428 47.88 7.51 8.73
CA THR A 428 47.02 8.69 8.61
C THR A 428 45.59 8.28 8.25
N GLU A 429 44.70 8.30 9.23
CA GLU A 429 43.26 8.35 9.00
C GLU A 429 42.85 9.81 9.09
N SER A 430 42.36 10.35 7.98
CA SER A 430 41.70 11.66 7.97
C SER A 430 40.50 11.58 8.88
N ALA A 431 40.52 12.34 9.96
CA ALA A 431 39.44 12.45 10.93
C ALA A 431 38.07 12.56 10.23
N GLU A 432 37.26 11.51 10.37
CA GLU A 432 35.81 11.65 10.26
C GLU A 432 35.34 12.62 11.34
N PRO A 433 34.38 13.51 11.05
CA PRO A 433 33.83 14.35 12.09
C PRO A 433 33.13 13.44 13.08
N GLU A 434 33.56 13.48 14.35
CA GLU A 434 32.88 12.79 15.45
C GLU A 434 31.39 13.15 15.41
N THR A 435 30.57 12.20 14.97
CA THR A 435 29.12 12.28 15.09
C THR A 435 28.83 12.33 16.58
N SER A 436 28.30 13.45 17.07
CA SER A 436 27.69 13.50 18.39
C SER A 436 26.76 12.30 18.53
N GLY A 437 26.84 11.55 19.63
CA GLY A 437 26.12 10.29 19.85
C GLY A 437 24.58 10.34 19.83
N VAL A 438 24.00 11.41 19.28
CA VAL A 438 22.57 11.62 19.01
C VAL A 438 22.20 11.39 17.53
N PHE A 439 23.17 11.24 16.61
CA PHE A 439 22.92 10.92 15.20
C PHE A 439 23.42 9.51 14.88
N GLU A 440 22.52 8.66 14.40
CA GLU A 440 22.85 7.36 13.84
C GLU A 440 22.92 7.46 12.32
N VAL A 441 24.11 7.26 11.76
CA VAL A 441 24.40 7.44 10.33
C VAL A 441 24.98 6.15 9.76
N ARG A 442 24.48 5.72 8.60
CA ARG A 442 24.99 4.58 7.83
C ARG A 442 25.09 4.96 6.36
N ASP A 443 26.28 4.85 5.77
CA ASP A 443 26.50 5.13 4.34
C ASP A 443 25.93 6.47 3.85
N LYS A 444 26.11 7.53 4.64
CA LYS A 444 25.55 8.88 4.41
C LYS A 444 24.02 8.98 4.49
N THR A 445 23.35 7.93 4.95
CA THR A 445 21.95 7.97 5.36
C THR A 445 21.88 8.23 6.86
N LEU A 446 21.14 9.27 7.27
CA LEU A 446 20.82 9.47 8.68
C LEU A 446 19.61 8.60 9.01
N MET A 447 19.85 7.52 9.75
CA MET A 447 18.82 6.53 10.11
C MET A 447 17.98 6.99 11.29
N ARG A 448 18.59 7.67 12.26
CA ARG A 448 17.90 8.10 13.48
C ARG A 448 18.55 9.30 14.14
N TYR A 449 17.72 10.17 14.71
CA TYR A 449 18.10 11.24 15.61
C TYR A 449 17.45 11.04 16.98
N THR A 450 18.25 11.05 18.05
CA THR A 450 17.78 10.84 19.44
C THR A 450 18.02 12.03 20.35
N GLY A 451 18.39 13.18 19.77
CA GLY A 451 18.64 14.40 20.53
C GLY A 451 17.35 15.11 20.96
N ASN A 452 17.50 16.10 21.83
CA ASN A 452 16.40 16.90 22.38
C ASN A 452 16.63 18.42 22.21
N GLU A 453 17.56 18.79 21.36
CA GLU A 453 17.95 20.16 21.08
C GLU A 453 16.83 20.94 20.39
N GLU A 454 16.67 22.22 20.77
CA GLU A 454 15.69 23.12 20.13
C GLU A 454 16.02 23.39 18.65
N VAL A 455 17.32 23.38 18.31
CA VAL A 455 17.82 23.59 16.94
C VAL A 455 18.79 22.47 16.59
N VAL A 456 18.47 21.72 15.55
CA VAL A 456 19.26 20.59 15.08
C VAL A 456 19.93 20.95 13.77
N THR A 457 21.21 20.67 13.65
CA THR A 457 21.94 20.77 12.38
C THR A 457 22.34 19.37 11.97
N VAL A 458 21.78 18.89 10.87
CA VAL A 458 22.12 17.59 10.29
C VAL A 458 23.58 17.66 9.81
N PRO A 459 24.41 16.64 10.09
CA PRO A 459 25.81 16.64 9.68
C PRO A 459 26.02 16.82 8.16
N ASP A 460 27.09 17.54 7.79
CA ASP A 460 27.51 17.64 6.39
C ASP A 460 27.89 16.26 5.83
N GLY A 461 27.56 16.00 4.57
CA GLY A 461 27.87 14.74 3.90
C GLY A 461 26.72 13.73 3.89
N ILE A 462 25.66 13.96 4.68
CA ILE A 462 24.42 13.19 4.61
C ILE A 462 23.73 13.41 3.27
N GLU A 463 23.40 12.32 2.60
CA GLU A 463 22.74 12.28 1.29
C GLU A 463 21.28 11.82 1.38
N VAL A 464 20.92 11.06 2.41
CA VAL A 464 19.55 10.56 2.62
C VAL A 464 19.14 10.77 4.08
N LEU A 465 17.91 11.22 4.33
CA LEU A 465 17.28 11.05 5.64
C LEU A 465 16.39 9.81 5.57
N GLY A 466 16.68 8.85 6.44
CA GLY A 466 15.99 7.57 6.50
C GLY A 466 14.56 7.71 6.98
N GLU A 467 13.79 6.63 6.81
CA GLU A 467 12.45 6.51 7.35
C GLU A 467 12.46 6.77 8.86
N TRP A 468 11.47 7.52 9.38
CA TRP A 468 11.34 7.85 10.81
C TRP A 468 12.54 8.57 11.46
N ALA A 469 13.51 9.06 10.68
CA ALA A 469 14.79 9.52 11.21
C ALA A 469 14.68 10.66 12.24
N PHE A 470 13.65 11.49 12.14
CA PHE A 470 13.29 12.57 13.08
C PHE A 470 11.87 12.38 13.65
N ASP A 471 11.36 11.16 13.70
CA ASP A 471 10.06 10.90 14.32
C ASP A 471 9.99 11.42 15.76
N GLY A 472 8.87 12.04 16.12
CA GLY A 472 8.66 12.60 17.45
C GLY A 472 9.58 13.79 17.79
N CYS A 473 10.35 14.31 16.82
CA CYS A 473 11.40 15.28 17.12
C CYS A 473 10.81 16.59 17.65
N ILE A 474 11.21 16.94 18.87
CA ILE A 474 10.75 18.16 19.56
C ILE A 474 11.51 19.42 19.14
N ALA A 475 12.41 19.32 18.17
CA ALA A 475 13.19 20.45 17.68
C ALA A 475 12.26 21.48 17.02
N ARG A 476 12.50 22.76 17.33
CA ARG A 476 11.79 23.86 16.69
C ARG A 476 12.30 24.13 15.27
N LYS A 477 13.58 23.83 15.02
CA LYS A 477 14.25 24.08 13.74
C LYS A 477 15.23 22.97 13.42
N ILE A 478 15.16 22.45 12.20
CA ILE A 478 16.10 21.48 11.65
C ILE A 478 16.79 22.12 10.44
N ILE A 479 18.12 22.07 10.40
CA ILE A 479 18.95 22.59 9.32
C ILE A 479 19.46 21.39 8.51
N LEU A 480 18.99 21.28 7.28
CA LEU A 480 19.35 20.22 6.34
C LEU A 480 20.65 20.57 5.59
N PRO A 481 21.50 19.58 5.25
CA PRO A 481 22.76 19.84 4.56
C PRO A 481 22.53 19.93 3.04
N GLU A 482 23.37 20.69 2.33
CA GLU A 482 23.30 20.84 0.86
C GLU A 482 23.78 19.58 0.10
N THR A 483 24.18 18.53 0.81
CA THR A 483 24.47 17.20 0.23
C THR A 483 23.22 16.32 0.13
N LEU A 484 22.13 16.70 0.80
CA LEU A 484 20.92 15.88 0.93
C LEU A 484 20.18 15.75 -0.41
N LYS A 485 19.92 14.52 -0.83
CA LYS A 485 19.27 14.16 -2.10
C LYS A 485 17.86 13.61 -1.89
N GLU A 486 17.62 12.98 -0.75
CA GLU A 486 16.38 12.27 -0.45
C GLU A 486 16.00 12.40 1.02
N ILE A 487 14.71 12.54 1.27
CA ILE A 487 14.10 12.40 2.60
C ILE A 487 13.11 11.25 2.44
N GLN A 488 13.13 10.22 3.27
CA GLN A 488 12.25 9.06 3.16
C GLN A 488 10.94 9.27 3.95
N CYS A 489 10.03 8.29 3.85
CA CYS A 489 8.69 8.31 4.43
C CYS A 489 8.76 8.55 5.94
N TYR A 490 7.76 9.23 6.51
CA TYR A 490 7.67 9.47 7.95
C TYR A 490 8.88 10.16 8.62
N CYS A 491 9.85 10.65 7.87
CA CYS A 491 11.10 11.15 8.41
C CYS A 491 10.88 12.22 9.49
N PHE A 492 9.90 13.10 9.34
CA PHE A 492 9.52 14.11 10.34
C PHE A 492 8.09 13.89 10.86
N PHE A 493 7.64 12.64 10.95
CA PHE A 493 6.37 12.31 11.56
C PHE A 493 6.32 12.85 13.00
N ASN A 494 5.14 13.32 13.42
CA ASN A 494 4.89 13.75 14.79
C ASN A 494 5.95 14.71 15.37
N CYS A 495 6.39 15.72 14.59
CA CYS A 495 7.31 16.76 15.08
C CYS A 495 6.51 17.95 15.65
N PRO A 496 6.18 18.00 16.96
CA PRO A 496 5.18 18.92 17.50
C PRO A 496 5.60 20.39 17.48
N ASN A 497 6.90 20.66 17.41
CA ASN A 497 7.46 22.01 17.55
C ASN A 497 8.08 22.57 16.26
N LEU A 498 8.26 21.74 15.23
CA LEU A 498 8.94 22.14 13.99
C LEU A 498 8.11 23.22 13.28
N SER A 499 8.59 24.48 13.27
CA SER A 499 7.77 25.60 12.79
C SER A 499 7.94 25.92 11.31
N ASP A 500 9.13 25.66 10.78
CA ASP A 500 9.48 25.81 9.37
C ASP A 500 10.68 24.93 9.03
N ILE A 501 10.72 24.44 7.80
CA ILE A 501 11.85 23.67 7.25
C ILE A 501 12.28 24.23 5.90
N THR A 502 13.58 24.22 5.63
CA THR A 502 14.14 24.64 4.34
C THR A 502 14.72 23.45 3.61
N LEU A 503 14.12 23.08 2.48
CA LEU A 503 14.60 22.01 1.61
C LEU A 503 15.81 22.52 0.79
N PRO A 504 16.94 21.79 0.79
CA PRO A 504 18.17 22.23 0.12
C PRO A 504 18.06 22.17 -1.41
N ALA A 505 18.99 22.80 -2.13
CA ALA A 505 18.94 22.86 -3.59
C ALA A 505 19.23 21.49 -4.24
N SER A 506 19.92 20.62 -3.51
CA SER A 506 20.30 19.26 -3.90
C SER A 506 19.17 18.23 -3.81
N LEU A 507 18.11 18.52 -3.05
CA LEU A 507 17.04 17.56 -2.76
C LEU A 507 16.25 17.23 -4.02
N LYS A 508 16.07 15.93 -4.28
CA LYS A 508 15.40 15.39 -5.47
C LYS A 508 14.12 14.66 -5.14
N THR A 509 14.12 13.91 -4.05
CA THR A 509 13.03 12.99 -3.68
C THR A 509 12.56 13.31 -2.28
N LEU A 510 11.24 13.26 -2.08
CA LEU A 510 10.56 13.29 -0.80
C LEU A 510 9.79 11.99 -0.71
N GLY A 511 9.98 11.29 0.39
CA GLY A 511 9.46 9.98 0.63
C GLY A 511 7.96 10.00 0.69
N SER A 512 7.48 8.83 0.45
CA SER A 512 6.12 8.53 0.20
C SER A 512 5.25 8.89 1.45
N MET A 513 4.20 9.70 1.30
CA MET A 513 3.13 10.09 2.26
C MET A 513 3.51 10.98 3.39
N GLN A 514 4.23 10.51 4.38
CA GLN A 514 4.01 11.05 5.71
C GLN A 514 5.25 11.75 6.24
N ALA A 515 6.17 12.13 5.35
CA ALA A 515 7.43 12.74 5.71
C ALA A 515 7.26 13.95 6.65
N PHE A 516 6.12 14.65 6.60
CA PHE A 516 5.78 15.76 7.50
C PHE A 516 4.39 15.61 8.14
N ASN A 517 3.82 14.41 8.23
CA ASN A 517 2.49 14.21 8.80
C ASN A 517 2.50 14.45 10.32
N ILE A 518 1.39 14.94 10.87
CA ILE A 518 1.20 15.23 12.29
C ILE A 518 2.28 16.22 12.80
N THR A 519 2.52 17.29 12.03
CA THR A 519 3.47 18.36 12.39
C THR A 519 2.73 19.67 12.68
N PRO A 520 1.93 19.74 13.77
CA PRO A 520 0.93 20.80 13.98
C PRO A 520 1.50 22.21 14.11
N ALA A 521 2.79 22.36 14.40
CA ALA A 521 3.46 23.66 14.45
C ALA A 521 4.01 24.13 13.10
N LEU A 522 4.08 23.26 12.08
CA LEU A 522 4.67 23.57 10.79
C LEU A 522 3.79 24.55 10.04
N LYS A 523 4.33 25.75 9.80
CA LYS A 523 3.57 26.86 9.17
C LYS A 523 3.98 27.14 7.74
N ARG A 524 5.16 26.67 7.33
CA ARG A 524 5.68 26.88 5.99
C ARG A 524 6.82 25.94 5.65
N PHE A 525 6.84 25.52 4.40
CA PHE A 525 8.03 25.06 3.70
C PHE A 525 8.80 26.24 3.10
N LYS A 526 10.12 26.09 3.01
CA LYS A 526 11.00 26.93 2.20
C LYS A 526 11.78 26.01 1.29
N VAL A 527 12.08 26.47 0.08
CA VAL A 527 12.91 25.72 -0.86
C VAL A 527 14.08 26.61 -1.28
N ALA A 528 15.29 26.08 -1.16
CA ALA A 528 16.50 26.80 -1.53
C ALA A 528 16.54 27.13 -3.03
N GLN A 529 17.17 28.25 -3.37
CA GLN A 529 17.31 28.68 -4.76
C GLN A 529 18.09 27.64 -5.56
N GLY A 530 17.53 27.20 -6.69
CA GLY A 530 18.18 26.25 -7.59
C GLY A 530 17.73 24.79 -7.43
N ASN A 531 16.84 24.49 -6.47
CA ASN A 531 16.14 23.21 -6.45
C ASN A 531 15.34 23.03 -7.76
N LYS A 532 15.47 21.87 -8.39
CA LYS A 532 14.86 21.55 -9.69
C LYS A 532 13.57 20.73 -9.61
N HIS A 533 13.23 20.23 -8.42
CA HIS A 533 12.16 19.26 -8.19
C HIS A 533 11.01 19.84 -7.38
N PHE A 534 11.30 20.80 -6.50
CA PHE A 534 10.34 21.38 -5.58
C PHE A 534 10.32 22.90 -5.63
N VAL A 535 9.18 23.46 -5.26
CA VAL A 535 9.01 24.91 -5.08
C VAL A 535 8.03 25.16 -3.94
N SER A 536 8.26 26.23 -3.18
CA SER A 536 7.27 26.70 -2.22
C SER A 536 6.50 27.90 -2.76
N VAL A 537 5.18 27.82 -2.69
CA VAL A 537 4.24 28.91 -3.05
C VAL A 537 3.47 29.28 -1.78
N ASP A 538 3.67 30.51 -1.29
CA ASP A 538 3.09 30.98 -0.01
C ASP A 538 3.36 30.04 1.20
N GLY A 539 4.50 29.35 1.21
CA GLY A 539 4.84 28.42 2.27
C GLY A 539 4.21 27.03 2.14
N VAL A 540 3.42 26.77 1.10
CA VAL A 540 2.93 25.44 0.72
C VAL A 540 3.90 24.81 -0.27
N LEU A 541 4.10 23.50 -0.20
CA LEU A 541 5.08 22.79 -1.03
C LEU A 541 4.42 22.20 -2.28
N PHE A 542 5.06 22.41 -3.42
CA PHE A 542 4.64 21.93 -4.74
C PHE A 542 5.81 21.27 -5.47
N ASN A 543 5.49 20.49 -6.50
CA ASN A 543 6.46 20.11 -7.52
C ASN A 543 6.95 21.34 -8.31
N ALA A 544 8.08 21.20 -9.01
CA ALA A 544 8.79 22.34 -9.62
C ALA A 544 7.94 23.18 -10.60
N ASP A 545 7.02 22.55 -11.33
CA ASP A 545 6.13 23.22 -12.29
C ASP A 545 4.81 23.75 -11.67
N ARG A 546 4.58 23.48 -10.37
CA ARG A 546 3.41 23.91 -9.57
C ARG A 546 2.09 23.27 -9.99
N THR A 547 2.14 22.13 -10.69
CA THR A 547 0.94 21.40 -11.08
C THR A 547 0.42 20.49 -9.95
N VAL A 548 1.26 20.09 -9.00
CA VAL A 548 0.92 19.18 -7.91
C VAL A 548 1.22 19.81 -6.55
N LEU A 549 0.20 19.94 -5.70
CA LEU A 549 0.38 20.27 -4.28
C LEU A 549 0.92 19.02 -3.58
N LEU A 550 2.10 19.12 -2.98
CA LEU A 550 2.76 17.99 -2.31
C LEU A 550 2.50 17.98 -0.81
N TYR A 551 2.62 19.14 -0.14
CA TYR A 551 2.35 19.26 1.30
C TYR A 551 1.80 20.64 1.66
N TYR A 552 0.67 20.64 2.33
CA TYR A 552 0.11 21.77 3.05
C TYR A 552 0.55 21.70 4.52
N PRO A 553 1.20 22.74 5.07
CA PRO A 553 1.63 22.71 6.47
C PRO A 553 0.44 22.67 7.45
N ASP A 554 0.40 21.69 8.35
CA ASP A 554 -0.70 21.44 9.30
C ASP A 554 -1.07 22.69 10.12
N GLY A 555 -0.05 23.44 10.56
CA GLY A 555 -0.19 24.66 11.35
C GLY A 555 -0.49 25.92 10.54
N LYS A 556 -0.62 25.83 9.21
CA LYS A 556 -0.92 26.97 8.33
C LYS A 556 -2.43 27.19 8.23
N ASN A 557 -2.86 28.45 8.45
CA ASN A 557 -4.26 28.89 8.34
C ASN A 557 -5.26 27.98 9.09
N VAL A 558 -4.93 27.56 10.32
CA VAL A 558 -5.84 26.79 11.19
C VAL A 558 -7.21 27.49 11.26
N ASN A 559 -8.28 26.76 10.94
CA ASN A 559 -9.67 27.22 10.80
C ASN A 559 -9.89 28.36 9.78
N GLY A 560 -8.92 28.62 8.91
CA GLY A 560 -8.98 29.62 7.86
C GLY A 560 -9.20 29.02 6.48
N THR A 561 -9.11 29.87 5.47
CA THR A 561 -9.28 29.52 4.07
C THR A 561 -7.94 29.27 3.39
N TYR A 562 -7.89 28.27 2.51
CA TYR A 562 -6.79 28.08 1.57
C TYR A 562 -7.28 28.15 0.13
N ALA A 563 -6.83 29.18 -0.58
CA ALA A 563 -7.03 29.32 -2.01
C ALA A 563 -5.90 28.59 -2.75
N VAL A 564 -6.23 27.48 -3.39
CA VAL A 564 -5.25 26.68 -4.14
C VAL A 564 -4.85 27.48 -5.40
N PRO A 565 -3.55 27.66 -5.68
CA PRO A 565 -3.09 28.44 -6.82
C PRO A 565 -3.56 27.89 -8.17
N GLU A 566 -3.95 28.80 -9.08
CA GLU A 566 -4.24 28.45 -10.48
C GLU A 566 -3.01 27.83 -11.17
N GLY A 567 -3.24 26.79 -11.98
CA GLY A 567 -2.20 25.93 -12.52
C GLY A 567 -2.04 24.61 -11.77
N THR A 568 -2.53 24.53 -10.52
CA THR A 568 -2.62 23.26 -9.78
C THR A 568 -3.65 22.36 -10.46
N THR A 569 -3.22 21.18 -10.90
CA THR A 569 -4.09 20.19 -11.54
C THR A 569 -4.57 19.14 -10.54
N ARG A 570 -3.77 18.79 -9.54
CA ARG A 570 -4.13 17.77 -8.55
C ARG A 570 -3.39 17.95 -7.22
N PHE A 571 -3.82 17.21 -6.22
CA PHE A 571 -3.10 17.03 -4.97
C PHE A 571 -2.27 15.73 -5.04
N GLY A 572 -1.20 15.63 -4.25
CA GLY A 572 -0.65 14.32 -3.89
C GLY A 572 -1.43 13.76 -2.70
N GLY A 573 -1.45 12.44 -2.48
CA GLY A 573 -2.44 11.90 -1.55
C GLY A 573 -2.27 12.36 -0.10
N ALA A 574 -1.05 12.65 0.37
CA ALA A 574 -0.83 13.24 1.71
C ALA A 574 -0.91 14.77 1.79
N ALA A 575 -1.21 15.42 0.67
CA ALA A 575 -0.95 16.85 0.55
C ALA A 575 -1.78 17.72 1.48
N LEU A 576 -2.91 17.21 1.96
CA LEU A 576 -3.78 17.84 2.95
C LEU A 576 -3.90 17.01 4.24
N SER A 577 -3.10 15.96 4.40
CA SER A 577 -3.06 15.20 5.65
C SER A 577 -2.67 16.12 6.80
N GLY A 578 -3.39 16.05 7.92
CA GLY A 578 -3.18 16.95 9.07
C GLY A 578 -3.63 18.40 8.87
N ALA A 579 -4.01 18.82 7.65
CA ALA A 579 -4.38 20.21 7.38
C ALA A 579 -5.60 20.65 8.19
N GLN A 580 -5.43 21.72 8.98
CA GLN A 580 -6.46 22.20 9.90
C GLN A 580 -7.33 23.34 9.32
N ILE A 581 -7.45 23.46 7.99
CA ILE A 581 -8.23 24.52 7.34
C ILE A 581 -9.74 24.26 7.44
N SER A 582 -10.53 25.35 7.39
CA SER A 582 -12.00 25.27 7.39
C SER A 582 -12.60 25.39 5.99
N VAL A 583 -11.92 26.07 5.07
CA VAL A 583 -12.39 26.25 3.70
C VAL A 583 -11.24 26.02 2.73
N ILE A 584 -11.49 25.28 1.66
CA ILE A 584 -10.58 25.18 0.52
C ILE A 584 -11.24 25.70 -0.75
N GLU A 585 -10.49 26.44 -1.57
CA GLU A 585 -10.95 26.95 -2.87
C GLU A 585 -10.16 26.27 -3.98
N ILE A 586 -10.83 25.47 -4.80
CA ILE A 586 -10.28 24.67 -5.89
C ILE A 586 -10.27 25.48 -7.20
N PRO A 587 -9.13 25.56 -7.92
CA PRO A 587 -8.98 26.40 -9.11
C PRO A 587 -9.66 25.81 -10.35
N ALA A 588 -9.69 26.56 -11.45
CA ALA A 588 -10.25 26.08 -12.71
C ALA A 588 -9.38 24.97 -13.35
N SER A 589 -8.07 25.01 -13.10
CA SER A 589 -7.08 24.03 -13.58
C SER A 589 -7.17 22.65 -12.93
N PHE A 590 -7.84 22.52 -11.78
CA PHE A 590 -7.89 21.26 -11.04
C PHE A 590 -8.66 20.20 -11.81
N ASN A 591 -8.06 19.03 -12.03
CA ASN A 591 -8.63 17.88 -12.71
C ASN A 591 -8.68 16.61 -11.83
N GLY A 592 -8.00 16.61 -10.68
CA GLY A 592 -7.84 15.46 -9.78
C GLY A 592 -9.04 15.17 -8.87
N ALA A 593 -10.26 15.22 -9.40
CA ALA A 593 -11.46 14.88 -8.61
C ALA A 593 -11.73 13.36 -8.54
N SER A 594 -10.76 12.50 -8.86
CA SER A 594 -10.98 11.06 -9.04
C SER A 594 -10.25 10.17 -8.02
N PHE A 595 -11.00 9.15 -7.59
CA PHE A 595 -10.67 7.94 -6.81
C PHE A 595 -10.29 8.10 -5.34
N TYR A 596 -9.55 9.13 -4.92
CA TYR A 596 -9.22 9.32 -3.51
C TYR A 596 -9.81 10.62 -2.95
N ASN A 597 -10.63 10.50 -1.91
CA ASN A 597 -11.20 11.66 -1.23
C ASN A 597 -10.13 12.31 -0.33
N HIS A 598 -9.33 13.23 -0.87
CA HIS A 598 -8.32 13.98 -0.11
C HIS A 598 -8.86 14.78 1.10
N PHE A 599 -10.17 14.89 1.23
CA PHE A 599 -10.82 15.72 2.24
C PHE A 599 -11.51 14.91 3.33
N SER A 600 -11.58 13.57 3.19
CA SER A 600 -12.39 12.71 4.08
C SER A 600 -11.98 12.83 5.54
N SER A 601 -10.68 12.93 5.82
CA SER A 601 -10.14 12.99 7.19
C SER A 601 -9.81 14.40 7.67
N MET A 602 -10.46 15.44 7.12
CA MET A 602 -10.20 16.83 7.51
C MET A 602 -11.24 17.34 8.54
N PRO A 603 -10.98 17.24 9.86
CA PRO A 603 -12.01 17.43 10.90
C PRO A 603 -12.55 18.86 11.04
N ASN A 604 -11.84 19.85 10.50
CA ASN A 604 -12.24 21.26 10.56
C ASN A 604 -12.85 21.77 9.25
N LEU A 605 -12.77 21.00 8.17
CA LEU A 605 -13.22 21.43 6.85
C LEU A 605 -14.74 21.53 6.81
N THR A 606 -15.28 22.72 6.59
CA THR A 606 -16.71 22.97 6.46
C THR A 606 -17.13 23.16 5.00
N ASP A 607 -16.23 23.67 4.15
CA ASP A 607 -16.59 24.04 2.77
C ASP A 607 -15.47 23.73 1.78
N ILE A 608 -15.84 23.04 0.70
CA ILE A 608 -15.04 22.86 -0.50
C ILE A 608 -15.67 23.72 -1.59
N ASN A 609 -15.04 24.85 -1.91
CA ASN A 609 -15.48 25.74 -2.98
C ASN A 609 -14.73 25.41 -4.27
N VAL A 610 -15.42 25.44 -5.40
CA VAL A 610 -14.83 25.15 -6.70
C VAL A 610 -15.04 26.32 -7.64
N SER A 611 -14.00 26.69 -8.39
CA SER A 611 -14.09 27.70 -9.45
C SER A 611 -15.22 27.36 -10.42
N PRO A 612 -16.06 28.34 -10.83
CA PRO A 612 -17.14 28.11 -11.78
C PRO A 612 -16.65 27.68 -13.18
N ASP A 613 -15.37 27.90 -13.48
CA ASP A 613 -14.75 27.52 -14.75
C ASP A 613 -14.11 26.11 -14.70
N ASN A 614 -14.18 25.41 -13.57
CA ASN A 614 -13.67 24.04 -13.44
C ASN A 614 -14.50 23.06 -14.29
N LYS A 615 -13.82 22.22 -15.06
CA LYS A 615 -14.44 21.31 -16.04
C LYS A 615 -14.65 19.88 -15.54
N THR A 616 -14.13 19.53 -14.37
CA THR A 616 -14.16 18.16 -13.84
C THR A 616 -15.02 18.03 -12.60
N CYS A 617 -15.08 19.06 -11.75
CA CYS A 617 -15.85 19.07 -10.52
C CYS A 617 -16.57 20.40 -10.29
N LYS A 618 -17.48 20.40 -9.32
CA LYS A 618 -18.28 21.53 -8.90
C LYS A 618 -18.55 21.46 -7.40
N SER A 619 -18.84 22.61 -6.81
CA SER A 619 -19.31 22.71 -5.44
C SER A 619 -20.80 23.04 -5.43
N VAL A 620 -21.56 22.35 -4.59
CA VAL A 620 -22.97 22.68 -4.29
C VAL A 620 -23.08 22.84 -2.79
N ASP A 621 -23.34 24.06 -2.34
CA ASP A 621 -23.39 24.43 -0.91
C ASP A 621 -22.15 23.95 -0.13
N GLY A 622 -20.96 24.06 -0.72
CA GLY A 622 -19.69 23.65 -0.10
C GLY A 622 -19.43 22.13 -0.08
N ILE A 623 -20.31 21.33 -0.69
CA ILE A 623 -20.14 19.88 -0.91
C ILE A 623 -19.55 19.65 -2.29
N LEU A 624 -18.56 18.76 -2.40
CA LEU A 624 -17.86 18.49 -3.65
C LEU A 624 -18.57 17.40 -4.47
N PHE A 625 -18.82 17.73 -5.73
CA PHE A 625 -19.34 16.79 -6.74
C PHE A 625 -18.43 16.77 -7.96
N ASP A 626 -18.35 15.63 -8.63
CA ASP A 626 -17.85 15.60 -10.00
C ASP A 626 -18.91 16.12 -10.99
N ASN A 627 -18.52 16.33 -12.24
CA ASN A 627 -19.47 16.75 -13.28
C ASN A 627 -20.35 15.63 -13.83
N ALA A 628 -20.16 14.38 -13.41
CA ALA A 628 -21.06 13.25 -13.70
C ALA A 628 -22.22 13.13 -12.68
N GLY A 629 -22.18 13.89 -11.58
CA GLY A 629 -23.18 13.83 -10.51
C GLY A 629 -22.81 12.86 -9.39
N THR A 630 -21.54 12.46 -9.26
CA THR A 630 -21.03 11.73 -8.10
C THR A 630 -20.79 12.69 -6.96
N LEU A 631 -21.30 12.39 -5.76
CA LEU A 631 -20.85 13.07 -4.54
C LEU A 631 -19.45 12.56 -4.21
N VAL A 632 -18.46 13.44 -4.31
CA VAL A 632 -17.04 13.09 -4.09
C VAL A 632 -16.68 13.26 -2.62
N SER A 633 -17.12 14.34 -1.99
CA SER A 633 -16.76 14.61 -0.60
C SER A 633 -17.78 15.50 0.12
N TYR A 634 -18.21 15.03 1.28
CA TYR A 634 -18.94 15.79 2.28
C TYR A 634 -17.96 16.25 3.37
N PRO A 635 -17.80 17.57 3.61
CA PRO A 635 -16.82 18.06 4.56
C PRO A 635 -17.10 17.61 6.01
N ALA A 636 -16.16 16.88 6.63
CA ALA A 636 -16.28 16.27 7.96
C ALA A 636 -16.46 17.29 9.11
N GLY A 637 -15.99 18.53 8.94
CA GLY A 637 -16.14 19.61 9.92
C GLY A 637 -17.55 20.19 10.02
N ARG A 638 -18.46 19.84 9.10
CA ARG A 638 -19.87 20.27 9.15
C ARG A 638 -20.55 19.77 10.42
N LYS A 639 -21.41 20.62 10.99
CA LYS A 639 -22.18 20.31 12.21
C LYS A 639 -23.63 19.91 11.90
N THR A 640 -23.91 19.59 10.64
CA THR A 640 -25.23 19.17 10.19
C THR A 640 -25.57 17.81 10.78
N GLU A 641 -26.66 17.75 11.55
CA GLU A 641 -27.12 16.48 12.15
C GLU A 641 -28.04 15.69 11.21
N HIS A 642 -28.69 16.37 10.27
CA HIS A 642 -29.69 15.77 9.37
C HIS A 642 -29.47 16.30 7.95
N LEU A 643 -29.28 15.38 7.00
CA LEU A 643 -29.19 15.69 5.57
C LEU A 643 -30.45 15.16 4.88
N GLY A 644 -31.21 16.05 4.26
CA GLY A 644 -32.43 15.73 3.52
C GLY A 644 -32.13 15.37 2.06
N LYS A 645 -33.05 14.68 1.40
CA LYS A 645 -32.88 14.26 0.00
C LYS A 645 -32.73 15.43 -0.99
N ASP A 646 -33.28 16.59 -0.63
CA ASP A 646 -33.23 17.81 -1.45
C ASP A 646 -31.89 18.58 -1.29
N ASP A 647 -31.05 18.17 -0.34
CA ASP A 647 -29.69 18.72 -0.17
C ASP A 647 -28.70 18.14 -1.21
N PHE A 648 -29.11 17.11 -1.94
CA PHE A 648 -28.38 16.54 -3.05
C PHE A 648 -28.85 17.16 -4.38
N PRO A 649 -27.94 17.45 -5.33
CA PRO A 649 -28.33 17.76 -6.71
C PRO A 649 -29.23 16.67 -7.29
N ALA A 650 -30.24 17.04 -8.08
CA ALA A 650 -31.22 16.10 -8.63
C ALA A 650 -30.61 15.03 -9.55
N GLU A 651 -29.46 15.33 -10.15
CA GLU A 651 -28.66 14.43 -10.97
C GLU A 651 -27.77 13.47 -10.18
N THR A 652 -27.80 13.50 -8.83
CA THR A 652 -26.92 12.65 -8.02
C THR A 652 -27.26 11.18 -8.20
N LYS A 653 -26.33 10.43 -8.79
CA LYS A 653 -26.47 8.99 -9.07
C LYS A 653 -25.58 8.11 -8.22
N ILE A 654 -24.46 8.65 -7.75
CA ILE A 654 -23.43 7.87 -7.08
C ILE A 654 -23.01 8.64 -5.83
N LEU A 655 -22.94 7.94 -4.69
CA LEU A 655 -22.12 8.38 -3.56
C LEU A 655 -20.75 7.74 -3.72
N GLY A 656 -19.71 8.56 -3.87
CA GLY A 656 -18.36 8.11 -4.13
C GLY A 656 -17.70 7.43 -2.92
N PRO A 657 -16.53 6.81 -3.11
CA PRO A 657 -15.74 6.24 -2.02
C PRO A 657 -15.38 7.28 -0.95
N TRP A 658 -15.44 6.90 0.32
CA TRP A 658 -15.17 7.78 1.48
C TRP A 658 -15.94 9.10 1.53
N ALA A 659 -17.01 9.24 0.76
CA ALA A 659 -17.70 10.51 0.56
C ALA A 659 -18.19 11.16 1.88
N PHE A 660 -18.56 10.35 2.86
CA PHE A 660 -18.97 10.76 4.21
C PHE A 660 -18.06 10.20 5.31
N GLN A 661 -16.84 9.77 4.99
CA GLN A 661 -15.94 9.23 6.00
C GLN A 661 -15.67 10.26 7.12
N SER A 662 -15.65 9.81 8.37
CA SER A 662 -15.36 10.64 9.56
C SER A 662 -16.31 11.84 9.78
N VAL A 663 -17.54 11.81 9.24
CA VAL A 663 -18.55 12.85 9.47
C VAL A 663 -19.24 12.63 10.84
N HIS A 664 -18.54 12.91 11.93
CA HIS A 664 -18.95 12.53 13.30
C HIS A 664 -20.24 13.20 13.84
N HIS A 665 -20.83 14.17 13.14
CA HIS A 665 -22.04 14.88 13.59
C HIS A 665 -23.34 14.42 12.92
N LEU A 666 -23.24 13.68 11.81
CA LEU A 666 -24.40 13.34 10.97
C LEU A 666 -25.16 12.15 11.56
N LYS A 667 -26.41 12.38 11.99
CA LYS A 667 -27.26 11.37 12.63
C LYS A 667 -28.17 10.65 11.66
N THR A 668 -28.69 11.36 10.66
CA THR A 668 -29.60 10.79 9.65
C THR A 668 -29.32 11.36 8.27
N VAL A 669 -29.49 10.51 7.26
CA VAL A 669 -29.38 10.88 5.84
C VAL A 669 -30.59 10.34 5.08
N GLU A 670 -31.32 11.24 4.43
CA GLU A 670 -32.34 10.89 3.44
C GLU A 670 -31.68 10.87 2.05
N LEU A 671 -31.48 9.68 1.50
CA LEU A 671 -30.82 9.51 0.20
C LEU A 671 -31.76 9.92 -0.96
N PRO A 672 -31.22 10.49 -2.06
CA PRO A 672 -32.03 10.95 -3.18
C PRO A 672 -32.71 9.79 -3.92
N ASP A 673 -33.96 9.98 -4.35
CA ASP A 673 -34.79 8.95 -5.00
C ASP A 673 -34.14 8.36 -6.27
N GLY A 674 -33.25 9.12 -6.93
CA GLY A 674 -32.55 8.72 -8.16
C GLY A 674 -31.21 8.02 -7.97
N LEU A 675 -30.77 7.77 -6.73
CA LEU A 675 -29.46 7.18 -6.42
C LEU A 675 -29.34 5.74 -6.94
N GLU A 676 -28.21 5.41 -7.56
CA GLU A 676 -27.97 4.11 -8.21
C GLU A 676 -26.89 3.29 -7.49
N SER A 677 -25.90 3.94 -6.86
CA SER A 677 -24.78 3.26 -6.20
C SER A 677 -24.28 3.97 -4.95
N ILE A 678 -23.82 3.18 -3.97
CA ILE A 678 -23.10 3.63 -2.76
C ILE A 678 -21.71 3.01 -2.79
N GLY A 679 -20.67 3.86 -2.78
CA GLY A 679 -19.27 3.47 -2.93
C GLY A 679 -18.62 2.89 -1.67
N TRP A 680 -17.40 2.41 -1.86
CA TRP A 680 -16.56 1.80 -0.84
C TRP A 680 -16.27 2.74 0.33
N MET A 681 -16.40 2.25 1.57
CA MET A 681 -16.19 3.06 2.80
C MET A 681 -16.96 4.39 2.84
N CYS A 682 -18.08 4.50 2.11
CA CYS A 682 -18.78 5.77 1.93
C CYS A 682 -19.15 6.44 3.26
N PHE A 683 -19.60 5.69 4.26
CA PHE A 683 -19.97 6.17 5.60
C PHE A 683 -19.07 5.62 6.71
N THR A 684 -17.82 5.26 6.42
CA THR A 684 -16.92 4.72 7.47
C THR A 684 -16.61 5.75 8.55
N TRP A 685 -16.51 5.35 9.81
CA TRP A 685 -16.25 6.22 10.98
C TRP A 685 -17.27 7.36 11.18
N VAL A 686 -18.53 7.15 10.77
CA VAL A 686 -19.61 8.12 11.00
C VAL A 686 -20.28 7.82 12.35
N ASP A 687 -19.63 8.30 13.42
CA ASP A 687 -20.00 7.94 14.80
C ASP A 687 -21.46 8.22 15.17
N ALA A 688 -22.06 9.29 14.65
CA ALA A 688 -23.40 9.72 15.06
C ALA A 688 -24.54 9.06 14.28
N LEU A 689 -24.26 8.34 13.19
CA LEU A 689 -25.29 7.80 12.29
C LEU A 689 -26.11 6.72 13.02
N GLU A 690 -27.42 6.94 13.16
CA GLU A 690 -28.30 6.02 13.91
C GLU A 690 -29.04 5.04 13.01
N SER A 691 -29.48 5.49 11.84
CA SER A 691 -30.13 4.64 10.85
C SER A 691 -30.02 5.22 9.44
N ILE A 692 -30.12 4.35 8.44
CA ILE A 692 -30.13 4.75 7.03
C ILE A 692 -31.10 3.91 6.21
N THR A 693 -31.85 4.58 5.33
CA THR A 693 -32.74 3.92 4.36
C THR A 693 -32.16 4.07 2.97
N VAL A 694 -31.74 2.95 2.38
CA VAL A 694 -31.24 2.84 1.01
C VAL A 694 -32.43 2.71 0.05
N PRO A 695 -32.63 3.66 -0.88
CA PRO A 695 -33.82 3.71 -1.73
C PRO A 695 -33.85 2.57 -2.75
N ALA A 696 -35.05 2.26 -3.26
CA ALA A 696 -35.27 1.13 -4.19
C ALA A 696 -34.55 1.28 -5.54
N SER A 697 -34.06 2.47 -5.85
CA SER A 697 -33.26 2.79 -7.05
C SER A 697 -31.81 2.30 -6.95
N VAL A 698 -31.28 2.12 -5.74
CA VAL A 698 -29.89 1.70 -5.53
C VAL A 698 -29.72 0.25 -5.93
N ARG A 699 -28.81 0.01 -6.85
CA ARG A 699 -28.52 -1.32 -7.40
C ARG A 699 -27.28 -1.93 -6.79
N ASN A 700 -26.33 -1.11 -6.35
CA ASN A 700 -25.08 -1.59 -5.81
C ASN A 700 -24.69 -0.88 -4.52
N ILE A 701 -24.20 -1.66 -3.56
CA ILE A 701 -23.66 -1.19 -2.28
C ILE A 701 -22.31 -1.87 -2.10
N ASP A 702 -21.24 -1.08 -2.13
CA ASP A 702 -19.88 -1.59 -2.04
C ASP A 702 -19.45 -1.97 -0.63
N ALA A 703 -18.34 -2.72 -0.54
CA ALA A 703 -17.77 -3.17 0.72
C ALA A 703 -17.49 -2.01 1.69
N PHE A 704 -17.68 -2.27 2.98
CA PHE A 704 -17.48 -1.31 4.07
C PHE A 704 -18.32 -0.02 3.98
N ALA A 705 -19.34 0.04 3.11
CA ALA A 705 -20.12 1.26 2.91
C ALA A 705 -20.65 1.89 4.20
N PHE A 706 -20.94 1.10 5.23
CA PHE A 706 -21.39 1.52 6.56
C PHE A 706 -20.54 0.87 7.68
N ALA A 707 -19.25 0.62 7.43
CA ALA A 707 -18.36 0.07 8.44
C ALA A 707 -18.05 1.08 9.56
N ASP A 708 -17.62 0.59 10.72
CA ASP A 708 -17.19 1.42 11.85
C ASP A 708 -18.15 2.57 12.22
N CYS A 709 -19.46 2.29 12.17
CA CYS A 709 -20.51 3.21 12.58
C CYS A 709 -21.06 2.78 13.95
N PRO A 710 -20.43 3.13 15.08
CA PRO A 710 -20.71 2.53 16.39
C PRO A 710 -22.15 2.75 16.91
N ASN A 711 -22.85 3.79 16.43
CA ASN A 711 -24.24 4.07 16.82
C ASN A 711 -25.28 3.61 15.79
N LEU A 712 -24.87 2.99 14.69
CA LEU A 712 -25.77 2.53 13.63
C LEU A 712 -26.61 1.35 14.11
N LYS A 713 -27.92 1.55 14.21
CA LYS A 713 -28.88 0.57 14.73
C LYS A 713 -29.62 -0.16 13.63
N GLU A 714 -29.83 0.48 12.48
CA GLU A 714 -30.68 -0.06 11.41
C GLU A 714 -30.23 0.40 10.02
N VAL A 715 -30.10 -0.56 9.10
CA VAL A 715 -29.88 -0.32 7.68
C VAL A 715 -31.05 -0.93 6.92
N THR A 716 -31.87 -0.11 6.27
CA THR A 716 -33.03 -0.57 5.48
C THR A 716 -32.70 -0.54 3.99
N ILE A 717 -32.83 -1.67 3.30
CA ILE A 717 -32.59 -1.79 1.85
C ILE A 717 -33.92 -2.02 1.13
N LEU A 718 -34.36 -1.03 0.35
CA LEU A 718 -35.64 -1.05 -0.33
C LEU A 718 -35.59 -1.68 -1.73
N ASN A 719 -34.40 -2.00 -2.26
CA ASN A 719 -34.29 -2.77 -3.50
C ASN A 719 -34.13 -4.26 -3.18
N PRO A 720 -35.12 -5.12 -3.49
CA PRO A 720 -35.04 -6.55 -3.21
C PRO A 720 -33.93 -7.28 -3.99
N GLU A 721 -33.40 -6.67 -5.05
CA GLU A 721 -32.38 -7.22 -5.94
C GLU A 721 -31.07 -6.40 -5.91
N ALA A 722 -30.85 -5.58 -4.89
CA ALA A 722 -29.59 -4.86 -4.74
C ALA A 722 -28.41 -5.84 -4.67
N ASN A 723 -27.32 -5.54 -5.36
CA ASN A 723 -26.05 -6.23 -5.21
C ASN A 723 -25.35 -5.72 -3.95
N LEU A 724 -25.36 -6.55 -2.90
CA LEU A 724 -24.59 -6.34 -1.69
C LEU A 724 -23.30 -7.11 -1.85
N ARG A 725 -22.20 -6.38 -1.91
CA ARG A 725 -20.87 -6.95 -2.13
C ARG A 725 -20.53 -7.97 -1.04
N LEU A 726 -20.51 -9.24 -1.42
CA LEU A 726 -20.22 -10.38 -0.55
C LEU A 726 -19.24 -11.30 -1.28
N ASP A 727 -18.02 -11.40 -0.78
CA ASP A 727 -17.06 -12.39 -1.26
C ASP A 727 -17.21 -13.68 -0.43
N GLU A 728 -17.93 -14.65 -1.00
CA GLU A 728 -18.21 -15.93 -0.32
C GLU A 728 -16.94 -16.71 0.04
N SER A 729 -15.83 -16.46 -0.65
CA SER A 729 -14.56 -17.12 -0.37
C SER A 729 -13.86 -16.60 0.89
N LYS A 730 -14.28 -15.42 1.38
CA LYS A 730 -13.68 -14.72 2.53
C LYS A 730 -14.60 -14.68 3.76
N ILE A 731 -15.73 -15.37 3.71
CA ILE A 731 -16.63 -15.48 4.87
C ILE A 731 -15.90 -16.27 5.97
N ASN A 732 -15.67 -15.63 7.12
CA ASN A 732 -14.88 -16.09 8.29
C ASN A 732 -13.35 -15.86 8.22
N GLU A 733 -12.86 -15.00 7.32
CA GLU A 733 -11.53 -14.38 7.43
C GLU A 733 -11.64 -13.05 8.21
N ASP A 734 -10.55 -12.58 8.84
CA ASP A 734 -10.55 -11.37 9.68
C ASP A 734 -10.96 -10.09 8.91
N TYR A 735 -10.85 -10.07 7.58
CA TYR A 735 -11.42 -9.04 6.70
C TYR A 735 -12.58 -9.57 5.90
N ASN A 736 -13.75 -9.49 6.49
CA ASN A 736 -14.96 -9.71 5.73
C ASN A 736 -15.36 -8.38 5.10
N PHE A 737 -15.42 -8.30 3.77
CA PHE A 737 -15.74 -7.10 2.98
C PHE A 737 -17.22 -6.66 3.10
N ASN A 738 -17.75 -6.76 4.32
CA ASN A 738 -19.13 -6.55 4.65
C ASN A 738 -19.50 -5.08 4.55
N ILE A 739 -20.73 -4.81 4.15
CA ILE A 739 -21.24 -3.44 4.08
C ILE A 739 -21.42 -2.80 5.46
N VAL A 740 -21.36 -3.56 6.56
CA VAL A 740 -21.57 -3.12 7.96
C VAL A 740 -20.48 -3.67 8.90
N ASP A 741 -19.27 -3.90 8.37
CA ASP A 741 -18.18 -4.49 9.16
C ASP A 741 -17.83 -3.65 10.41
N GLU A 742 -17.43 -4.31 11.48
CA GLU A 742 -17.18 -3.69 12.81
C GLU A 742 -18.32 -2.80 13.37
N SER A 743 -19.51 -2.88 12.76
CA SER A 743 -20.78 -2.33 13.25
C SER A 743 -21.73 -3.47 13.67
N PRO A 744 -21.32 -4.41 14.56
CA PRO A 744 -21.88 -5.76 14.70
C PRO A 744 -23.31 -5.84 15.30
N ARG A 745 -24.06 -4.74 15.32
CA ARG A 745 -25.40 -4.65 15.90
C ARG A 745 -26.43 -3.93 15.04
N ALA A 746 -26.07 -3.46 13.84
CA ALA A 746 -27.04 -2.87 12.94
C ALA A 746 -28.02 -3.96 12.45
N LEU A 747 -29.31 -3.75 12.70
CA LEU A 747 -30.39 -4.57 12.15
C LEU A 747 -30.48 -4.33 10.64
N LEU A 748 -30.34 -5.39 9.84
CA LEU A 748 -30.57 -5.30 8.40
C LEU A 748 -32.07 -5.50 8.11
N CYS A 749 -32.69 -4.55 7.42
CA CYS A 749 -34.09 -4.60 7.05
C CYS A 749 -34.25 -4.72 5.53
N GLY A 750 -35.08 -5.66 5.07
CA GLY A 750 -35.33 -5.89 3.64
C GLY A 750 -36.58 -6.72 3.37
N TYR A 751 -36.94 -6.90 2.10
CA TYR A 751 -38.10 -7.73 1.73
C TYR A 751 -37.81 -9.24 1.87
N GLU A 752 -38.87 -10.04 2.03
CA GLU A 752 -38.75 -11.51 2.02
C GLU A 752 -38.22 -12.01 0.67
N GLY A 753 -37.23 -12.91 0.72
CA GLY A 753 -36.55 -13.45 -0.46
C GLY A 753 -35.61 -12.47 -1.16
N SER A 754 -35.31 -11.31 -0.54
CA SER A 754 -34.39 -10.33 -1.11
C SER A 754 -32.91 -10.76 -1.00
N THR A 755 -32.07 -10.07 -1.75
CA THR A 755 -30.61 -10.14 -1.60
C THR A 755 -30.16 -9.73 -0.21
N ALA A 756 -30.81 -8.72 0.41
CA ALA A 756 -30.53 -8.31 1.78
C ALA A 756 -30.81 -9.43 2.81
N GLN A 757 -31.93 -10.15 2.66
CA GLN A 757 -32.21 -11.31 3.52
C GLN A 757 -31.14 -12.40 3.35
N THR A 758 -30.82 -12.74 2.09
CA THR A 758 -29.80 -13.75 1.77
C THR A 758 -28.42 -13.36 2.33
N TYR A 759 -28.07 -12.08 2.23
CA TYR A 759 -26.83 -11.52 2.75
C TYR A 759 -26.75 -11.64 4.28
N ALA A 760 -27.82 -11.24 5.00
CA ALA A 760 -27.87 -11.39 6.46
C ALA A 760 -27.78 -12.84 6.91
N GLU A 761 -28.48 -13.76 6.23
CA GLU A 761 -28.43 -15.20 6.53
C GLU A 761 -27.02 -15.79 6.36
N LYS A 762 -26.28 -15.37 5.34
CA LYS A 762 -24.92 -15.85 5.07
C LYS A 762 -23.89 -15.38 6.11
N LEU A 763 -24.10 -14.20 6.68
CA LEU A 763 -23.18 -13.56 7.62
C LEU A 763 -23.62 -13.65 9.08
N ASP A 764 -24.71 -14.39 9.36
CA ASP A 764 -25.33 -14.48 10.69
C ASP A 764 -25.68 -13.10 11.30
N LEU A 765 -26.11 -12.16 10.45
CA LEU A 765 -26.53 -10.82 10.86
C LEU A 765 -28.00 -10.79 11.27
N PRO A 766 -28.40 -9.93 12.24
CA PRO A 766 -29.80 -9.74 12.58
C PRO A 766 -30.59 -9.17 11.38
N PHE A 767 -31.71 -9.82 11.04
CA PHE A 767 -32.56 -9.44 9.91
C PHE A 767 -34.02 -9.20 10.32
N SER A 768 -34.65 -8.17 9.73
CA SER A 768 -36.09 -7.90 9.87
C SER A 768 -36.77 -7.74 8.50
N SER A 769 -37.90 -8.44 8.34
CA SER A 769 -38.67 -8.44 7.09
C SER A 769 -39.58 -7.21 6.97
N LEU A 770 -39.57 -6.57 5.80
CA LEU A 770 -40.53 -5.53 5.39
C LEU A 770 -41.84 -6.11 4.82
N GLY A 771 -41.97 -7.45 4.79
CA GLY A 771 -43.04 -8.19 4.11
C GLY A 771 -42.63 -8.69 2.73
N PRO A 772 -43.59 -9.20 1.93
CA PRO A 772 -43.30 -9.70 0.59
C PRO A 772 -42.80 -8.58 -0.32
N ALA A 773 -41.82 -8.89 -1.17
CA ALA A 773 -41.33 -7.94 -2.17
C ALA A 773 -42.50 -7.42 -3.04
N PRO A 774 -42.52 -6.12 -3.40
CA PRO A 774 -43.54 -5.58 -4.28
C PRO A 774 -43.56 -6.33 -5.63
N GLU A 775 -44.76 -6.53 -6.20
CA GLU A 775 -44.90 -7.22 -7.49
C GLU A 775 -44.01 -6.54 -8.54
N LYS A 776 -43.17 -7.32 -9.22
CA LYS A 776 -42.34 -6.84 -10.33
C LYS A 776 -43.26 -6.20 -11.38
N ASP A 777 -43.12 -4.91 -11.65
CA ASP A 777 -43.83 -4.28 -12.78
C ASP A 777 -43.28 -4.88 -14.09
N PRO A 778 -44.06 -5.68 -14.82
CA PRO A 778 -43.60 -6.34 -16.04
C PRO A 778 -43.31 -5.35 -17.19
N ASN A 779 -43.65 -4.06 -17.04
CA ASN A 779 -43.41 -3.02 -18.05
C ASN A 779 -42.15 -2.19 -17.76
N VAL A 780 -41.57 -2.31 -16.57
CA VAL A 780 -40.23 -1.79 -16.29
C VAL A 780 -39.26 -2.83 -16.83
N LYS A 781 -38.64 -2.56 -18.00
CA LYS A 781 -37.49 -3.36 -18.43
C LYS A 781 -36.49 -3.35 -17.28
N GLN A 782 -36.19 -4.51 -16.71
CA GLN A 782 -34.97 -4.65 -15.92
C GLN A 782 -33.82 -4.24 -16.84
N PRO A 783 -33.04 -3.20 -16.51
CA PRO A 783 -31.75 -3.01 -17.16
C PRO A 783 -30.92 -4.28 -16.93
N ASP A 784 -30.09 -4.66 -17.91
CA ASP A 784 -29.14 -5.76 -17.76
C ASP A 784 -28.41 -5.65 -16.40
N PRO A 785 -28.06 -6.76 -15.73
CA PRO A 785 -27.29 -6.71 -14.49
C PRO A 785 -26.09 -5.79 -14.71
N GLU A 786 -26.17 -4.58 -14.16
CA GLU A 786 -25.09 -3.62 -14.33
C GLU A 786 -23.86 -4.23 -13.64
N PRO A 787 -22.67 -4.09 -14.24
CA PRO A 787 -21.47 -4.72 -13.71
C PRO A 787 -21.26 -4.26 -12.27
N THR A 788 -20.99 -5.21 -11.39
CA THR A 788 -20.38 -5.03 -10.07
C THR A 788 -19.54 -3.75 -10.03
N PRO A 789 -19.82 -2.79 -9.13
CA PRO A 789 -18.92 -1.68 -8.93
C PRO A 789 -17.58 -2.19 -8.36
N VAL A 790 -16.57 -1.53 -8.89
CA VAL A 790 -15.13 -1.58 -8.61
C VAL A 790 -14.77 -2.17 -7.25
N PHE A 791 -14.19 -3.38 -7.25
CA PHE A 791 -13.42 -3.84 -6.09
C PHE A 791 -12.07 -3.10 -6.07
N TYR A 792 -12.02 -2.04 -5.26
CA TYR A 792 -10.80 -1.42 -4.74
C TYR A 792 -10.00 -2.51 -4.00
N PRO A 793 -8.72 -2.73 -4.32
CA PRO A 793 -7.85 -3.47 -3.43
C PRO A 793 -7.85 -2.75 -2.08
N ALA A 794 -7.73 -3.53 -1.00
CA ALA A 794 -7.42 -2.99 0.29
C ALA A 794 -6.13 -2.18 0.18
N CYS A 795 -6.23 -0.85 0.14
CA CYS A 795 -5.25 -0.02 0.81
C CYS A 795 -5.53 -0.22 2.30
N MET A 796 -5.00 -1.29 2.89
CA MET A 796 -4.67 -1.25 4.31
C MET A 796 -3.43 -0.40 4.41
N GLU A 797 -3.63 0.91 4.58
CA GLU A 797 -2.67 1.90 5.09
C GLU A 797 -3.40 3.21 5.38
#